data_AF-A0A2E3DND7-F1
#
_entry.id   AF-A0A2E3DND7-F1
#
_cell.length_a   1.000
_cell.length_b   1.000
_cell.length_c   1.000
_cell.angle_alpha   90.00
_cell.angle_beta   90.00
_cell.angle_gamma   90.00
#
_symmetry.space_group_name_H-M   'P 1'
#
loop_
_entity.id
_entity.type
_entity.pdbx_description
1 polymer ?
#
loop_
_entity_poly.entity_id
_entity_poly.type
_entity_poly.pdbx_seq_one_letter_code
_entity_poly.pdbx_strand_id
1 'polypeptide(L)'
;MSIANWFAKCLFISCLTGICLITGCNSDEQSAENTDDNFIVVNADDDSNQITIPVNPEPDNSQSNTPPAISNAPPATETNLPAPVNTPPSVISLLANRLGEPVPTTGSAVETLRNFIKVLNEQPPLAQTQQQQVQLLQMINPEIVTLCDMLLTKDNLTQTERLFAYNTKYTALNQLLQLGDKKALAMLGQLTALMSADEDKLIAKNGKLLALQTATQKRLQDARGSGNISTAISTIKQDIEPWLEGHTEDQEVFAVLQGIGLLILQMEPEQGSDLLQSIANAFKESQDQSIALEAKATLEQPAIDESGLYPAGSNYVNAPNSEANKIGLLEAVDKVLSNPERGIGTFRALLDLVQRIEDSDVALTLIDKTSAAFTDLENEELTTKAKQQLENLIGQLVVNELDIVNKFRALLTNPSAENKAAVVTAYKEMVNHPRMNATLLLSMIPLVEQIADADRTVTTQIKDLSIQAADKLLDEEQKGFLNESLTKLVNRANLPGTTMALPTRTLEGERFDWTSLQGNYVVVDFWATWCGPCLAAIPYIEELQQTYADKNLKFIGYSIDADREHLKTFLAERVAKDQSLKWPVVTDDFDINPAELEDGDIVELSWKMPSTVYCGIQGIPTMVILNPEGKVIKTIQGAQALPAELQQIFSEQDTPVQTPTEPEDSENSRHLPAPPQFQFVAKSVLMSLPGQANDESDKESDLLKGNPYLAPANLEKLDLVEYLFDMQDKVSTIRQRPGFAEAVLDASKRLLAMDASDKFHVIAVETACDVLHEQASLGNEKTDELLVRFINSLKNDSREKIKELVKFHQLEKRMLDIDELGWNEIAAILDETHAYLANETLSKKHLRIAVGVVHAINQSDIFEVRAEQYQRFGKLFTASEFKQLTNYGKSIIKAASSGPGASELIGKDMEISGLTDFGQLIDWKAYRGKVVLIDFWATWCGPCRAEIPNIKAIHKELARDVFDVVAINLDREQDALAMFLKDNPLPWTNVIGKDATKVAENYNITALPTMMAIGPDGKILAVGHRVEALKPTIIKALKALP
;
A
#
# COMPACT_ATOMS: atom_id res chain seq x y z
N MET A 1 -1.87 -10.54 9.36
CA MET A 1 -2.45 -11.70 8.63
C MET A 1 -3.61 -12.21 9.47
N SER A 2 -4.73 -11.51 9.41
CA SER A 2 -6.03 -12.04 8.96
C SER A 2 -6.55 -13.27 9.71
N ILE A 3 -7.27 -13.00 10.80
CA ILE A 3 -8.47 -13.77 11.18
C ILE A 3 -9.72 -12.86 11.18
N ALA A 4 -9.59 -11.54 11.39
CA ALA A 4 -10.68 -10.56 11.26
C ALA A 4 -10.87 -9.95 9.85
N ASN A 5 -9.88 -10.07 8.96
CA ASN A 5 -9.86 -9.40 7.64
C ASN A 5 -10.90 -9.89 6.61
N TRP A 6 -11.89 -10.72 7.00
CA TRP A 6 -12.92 -11.24 6.10
C TRP A 6 -14.36 -11.29 6.66
N PHE A 7 -14.60 -11.23 7.97
CA PHE A 7 -15.96 -10.86 8.46
C PHE A 7 -16.36 -9.48 7.86
N ALA A 8 -15.36 -8.59 7.79
CA ALA A 8 -15.40 -7.28 7.14
C ALA A 8 -15.48 -7.28 5.60
N LYS A 9 -15.40 -8.41 4.88
CA LYS A 9 -15.72 -8.46 3.44
C LYS A 9 -17.10 -9.04 3.13
N CYS A 10 -17.77 -9.69 4.08
CA CYS A 10 -19.02 -10.42 3.82
C CYS A 10 -20.21 -10.02 4.70
N LEU A 11 -20.06 -9.10 5.65
CA LEU A 11 -21.08 -8.05 5.79
C LEU A 11 -21.08 -7.13 4.57
N PHE A 12 -19.89 -6.87 4.01
CA PHE A 12 -19.64 -6.01 2.85
C PHE A 12 -20.29 -6.47 1.55
N ILE A 13 -20.86 -7.66 1.59
CA ILE A 13 -21.84 -8.15 0.66
C ILE A 13 -23.00 -8.67 1.51
N SER A 14 -23.85 -7.82 2.07
CA SER A 14 -25.28 -8.17 2.24
C SER A 14 -25.98 -8.33 0.86
N CYS A 15 -25.18 -8.38 -0.22
CA CYS A 15 -25.34 -7.62 -1.45
C CYS A 15 -24.71 -8.30 -2.68
N LEU A 16 -24.50 -9.61 -2.69
CA LEU A 16 -24.65 -10.37 -3.91
C LEU A 16 -26.14 -10.42 -3.88
N THR A 17 -26.75 -9.40 -4.47
CA THR A 17 -27.75 -9.74 -5.44
C THR A 17 -28.67 -10.86 -4.93
N GLY A 18 -29.42 -10.56 -3.86
CA GLY A 18 -30.80 -11.06 -3.78
C GLY A 18 -31.58 -10.83 -5.08
N ILE A 19 -31.01 -10.05 -6.02
CA ILE A 19 -31.51 -9.63 -7.31
C ILE A 19 -30.98 -10.43 -8.53
N CYS A 20 -29.93 -11.26 -8.50
CA CYS A 20 -29.61 -11.92 -9.77
C CYS A 20 -30.54 -13.08 -10.09
N LEU A 21 -31.03 -13.86 -9.12
CA LEU A 21 -31.80 -15.06 -9.45
C LEU A 21 -32.86 -15.35 -8.40
N ILE A 22 -33.95 -14.57 -8.48
CA ILE A 22 -35.29 -15.14 -8.40
C ILE A 22 -35.27 -16.45 -9.20
N THR A 23 -35.46 -17.58 -8.53
CA THR A 23 -35.65 -18.88 -9.18
C THR A 23 -36.82 -18.78 -10.17
N GLY A 24 -36.51 -18.80 -11.45
CA GLY A 24 -37.42 -19.24 -12.49
C GLY A 24 -37.24 -20.74 -12.70
N CYS A 25 -38.15 -21.54 -12.15
CA CYS A 25 -38.77 -22.76 -12.72
C CYS A 25 -39.14 -23.79 -11.64
N ASN A 26 -40.45 -24.08 -11.58
CA ASN A 26 -41.10 -25.20 -10.89
C ASN A 26 -40.50 -26.56 -11.29
N SER A 27 -40.40 -27.52 -10.36
CA SER A 27 -41.44 -28.55 -10.11
C SER A 27 -41.00 -29.61 -9.08
N ASP A 28 -42.02 -30.15 -8.42
CA ASP A 28 -42.10 -31.40 -7.65
C ASP A 28 -41.80 -31.36 -6.14
N GLU A 29 -42.90 -31.15 -5.41
CA GLU A 29 -43.12 -31.48 -4.00
C GLU A 29 -42.89 -32.97 -3.72
N GLN A 30 -42.19 -33.27 -2.63
CA GLN A 30 -42.56 -34.39 -1.78
C GLN A 30 -42.20 -34.13 -0.32
N SER A 31 -43.23 -34.31 0.51
CA SER A 31 -43.30 -34.17 1.96
C SER A 31 -42.32 -35.06 2.74
N ALA A 32 -41.68 -34.52 3.77
CA ALA A 32 -41.15 -35.30 4.89
C ALA A 32 -41.46 -34.56 6.21
N GLU A 33 -41.98 -35.32 7.16
CA GLU A 33 -42.66 -34.91 8.39
C GLU A 33 -41.78 -34.23 9.45
N ASN A 34 -42.46 -33.50 10.34
CA ASN A 34 -41.99 -32.91 11.58
C ASN A 34 -41.33 -33.93 12.51
N THR A 35 -40.08 -33.68 12.91
CA THR A 35 -39.56 -33.95 14.26
C THR A 35 -38.36 -33.02 14.52
N ASP A 36 -38.50 -32.08 15.46
CA ASP A 36 -37.62 -31.93 16.64
C ASP A 36 -37.88 -30.58 17.33
N ASP A 37 -38.77 -30.63 18.33
CA ASP A 37 -38.89 -29.62 19.38
C ASP A 37 -37.68 -29.77 20.31
N ASN A 38 -36.65 -28.94 20.13
CA ASN A 38 -35.64 -28.61 21.13
C ASN A 38 -34.80 -27.42 20.63
N PHE A 39 -35.27 -26.20 20.87
CA PHE A 39 -34.49 -24.97 20.65
C PHE A 39 -34.65 -24.07 21.87
N ILE A 40 -33.52 -23.67 22.47
CA ILE A 40 -33.50 -22.83 23.66
C ILE A 40 -33.00 -21.44 23.26
N VAL A 41 -33.80 -20.42 23.57
CA VAL A 41 -33.38 -19.01 23.52
C VAL A 41 -32.76 -18.68 24.88
N VAL A 42 -31.49 -18.25 24.90
CA VAL A 42 -30.79 -17.85 26.12
C VAL A 42 -30.78 -16.33 26.21
N ASN A 43 -31.57 -15.77 27.14
CA ASN A 43 -31.55 -14.34 27.45
C ASN A 43 -30.21 -13.91 28.07
N ALA A 44 -29.90 -12.62 27.99
CA ALA A 44 -28.60 -12.08 28.39
C ALA A 44 -28.28 -12.25 29.89
N ASP A 45 -29.27 -12.42 30.78
CA ASP A 45 -29.13 -12.20 32.23
C ASP A 45 -29.57 -13.34 33.18
N ASP A 46 -29.23 -14.62 32.96
CA ASP A 46 -29.50 -15.65 33.99
C ASP A 46 -28.29 -16.56 34.28
N ASP A 47 -27.82 -16.51 35.54
CA ASP A 47 -26.62 -17.14 36.09
C ASP A 47 -26.93 -18.44 36.86
N SER A 48 -28.10 -19.07 36.62
CA SER A 48 -28.54 -20.24 37.38
C SER A 48 -28.41 -21.58 36.62
N ASN A 49 -27.31 -22.26 36.91
CA ASN A 49 -26.96 -23.61 36.46
C ASN A 49 -27.93 -24.68 37.01
N GLN A 50 -28.64 -25.42 36.13
CA GLN A 50 -29.00 -26.83 36.34
C GLN A 50 -29.60 -27.49 35.06
N ILE A 51 -28.84 -28.41 34.45
CA ILE A 51 -29.37 -29.40 33.48
C ILE A 51 -28.96 -30.81 33.97
N THR A 52 -29.95 -31.67 34.22
CA THR A 52 -29.78 -33.09 34.58
C THR A 52 -29.60 -33.97 33.33
N ILE A 53 -28.60 -34.85 33.33
CA ILE A 53 -28.29 -35.82 32.24
C ILE A 53 -28.82 -37.22 32.62
N PRO A 54 -29.50 -37.97 31.74
CA PRO A 54 -29.77 -39.39 31.95
C PRO A 54 -28.61 -40.28 31.47
N VAL A 55 -28.17 -41.20 32.33
CA VAL A 55 -27.13 -42.23 32.06
C VAL A 55 -27.77 -43.48 31.45
N ASN A 56 -27.11 -44.12 30.47
CA ASN A 56 -27.50 -45.42 29.89
C ASN A 56 -26.37 -46.47 30.07
N PRO A 57 -26.65 -47.78 30.27
CA PRO A 57 -25.72 -48.75 30.87
C PRO A 57 -24.89 -49.58 29.87
N GLU A 58 -23.81 -50.19 30.39
CA GLU A 58 -22.81 -51.05 29.71
C GLU A 58 -23.35 -52.38 29.12
N PRO A 59 -22.61 -53.03 28.18
CA PRO A 59 -23.08 -54.22 27.46
C PRO A 59 -22.66 -55.55 28.09
N ASP A 60 -23.57 -56.53 28.08
CA ASP A 60 -23.35 -57.92 28.49
C ASP A 60 -23.17 -58.85 27.28
N ASN A 61 -22.40 -59.92 27.47
CA ASN A 61 -21.81 -60.76 26.43
C ASN A 61 -22.26 -62.23 26.63
N SER A 62 -23.11 -62.81 25.77
CA SER A 62 -23.17 -64.28 25.56
C SER A 62 -24.08 -64.79 24.41
N GLN A 63 -23.46 -65.60 23.54
CA GLN A 63 -23.87 -66.87 22.92
C GLN A 63 -25.02 -67.04 21.88
N SER A 64 -24.57 -67.51 20.69
CA SER A 64 -25.01 -68.66 19.86
C SER A 64 -26.44 -68.76 19.29
N ASN A 65 -26.57 -68.84 17.96
CA ASN A 65 -26.77 -70.11 17.21
C ASN A 65 -27.04 -69.88 15.70
N THR A 66 -26.38 -70.69 14.87
CA THR A 66 -26.54 -70.89 13.42
C THR A 66 -27.78 -71.70 13.02
N PRO A 67 -28.22 -71.62 11.74
CA PRO A 67 -28.74 -72.77 10.99
C PRO A 67 -27.84 -73.17 9.77
N PRO A 68 -27.99 -74.39 9.21
CA PRO A 68 -26.88 -75.15 8.60
C PRO A 68 -26.87 -75.28 7.05
N ALA A 69 -25.64 -75.53 6.56
CA ALA A 69 -25.07 -76.24 5.38
C ALA A 69 -26.00 -76.93 4.33
N ILE A 70 -25.61 -77.16 3.05
CA ILE A 70 -24.61 -78.13 2.50
C ILE A 70 -24.55 -77.89 0.95
N SER A 71 -23.41 -77.53 0.34
CA SER A 71 -22.41 -78.33 -0.42
C SER A 71 -22.81 -78.93 -1.78
N ASN A 72 -21.98 -78.67 -2.80
CA ASN A 72 -21.35 -79.59 -3.79
C ASN A 72 -20.69 -78.72 -4.89
N ALA A 73 -19.47 -78.88 -5.44
CA ALA A 73 -18.27 -79.71 -5.27
C ALA A 73 -17.13 -79.08 -6.15
N PRO A 74 -15.82 -79.37 -5.93
CA PRO A 74 -14.65 -78.88 -6.71
C PRO A 74 -14.21 -79.91 -7.79
N PRO A 75 -13.08 -79.80 -8.56
CA PRO A 75 -11.99 -78.78 -8.70
C PRO A 75 -11.83 -78.28 -10.18
N ALA A 76 -11.05 -77.26 -10.56
CA ALA A 76 -9.59 -77.15 -10.57
C ALA A 76 -9.12 -75.75 -11.10
N THR A 77 -7.90 -75.36 -10.69
CA THR A 77 -6.97 -74.32 -11.22
C THR A 77 -6.98 -74.16 -12.75
N GLU A 78 -6.75 -73.02 -13.40
CA GLU A 78 -6.08 -71.74 -13.12
C GLU A 78 -6.52 -70.74 -14.22
N THR A 79 -6.77 -69.46 -13.92
CA THR A 79 -6.29 -68.25 -14.67
C THR A 79 -6.98 -66.96 -14.19
N ASN A 80 -6.19 -65.89 -14.12
CA ASN A 80 -6.49 -64.52 -13.66
C ASN A 80 -7.73 -63.86 -14.30
N LEU A 81 -8.49 -63.13 -13.48
CA LEU A 81 -8.92 -61.73 -13.70
C LEU A 81 -9.57 -61.15 -12.40
N PRO A 82 -9.50 -59.83 -12.17
CA PRO A 82 -9.66 -59.15 -10.87
C PRO A 82 -11.12 -58.89 -10.48
N ALA A 83 -11.35 -58.65 -9.20
CA ALA A 83 -12.66 -58.29 -8.64
C ALA A 83 -13.05 -56.80 -8.93
N PRO A 84 -14.34 -56.48 -9.12
CA PRO A 84 -14.81 -55.13 -9.47
C PRO A 84 -15.17 -54.24 -8.25
N VAL A 85 -14.60 -53.01 -8.17
CA VAL A 85 -15.24 -51.67 -8.38
C VAL A 85 -16.64 -51.47 -7.74
N ASN A 86 -17.07 -50.41 -7.02
CA ASN A 86 -16.59 -49.09 -6.61
C ASN A 86 -17.59 -48.55 -5.54
N THR A 87 -17.15 -48.00 -4.40
CA THR A 87 -17.89 -46.93 -3.69
C THR A 87 -17.27 -45.61 -4.13
N PRO A 88 -18.04 -44.56 -4.47
CA PRO A 88 -17.44 -43.26 -4.81
C PRO A 88 -16.63 -42.79 -3.59
N PRO A 89 -15.35 -42.43 -3.72
CA PRO A 89 -14.59 -41.96 -2.58
C PRO A 89 -15.17 -40.62 -2.11
N SER A 90 -15.37 -40.44 -0.79
CA SER A 90 -15.82 -39.17 -0.21
C SER A 90 -14.88 -38.03 -0.62
N VAL A 91 -15.32 -36.77 -0.56
CA VAL A 91 -14.46 -35.65 -0.97
C VAL A 91 -13.23 -35.58 -0.08
N ILE A 92 -13.39 -35.89 1.21
CA ILE A 92 -12.27 -36.04 2.14
C ILE A 92 -11.35 -37.19 1.72
N SER A 93 -11.87 -38.33 1.26
CA SER A 93 -11.05 -39.47 0.80
C SER A 93 -10.27 -39.14 -0.47
N LEU A 94 -10.89 -38.41 -1.41
CA LEU A 94 -10.24 -37.91 -2.61
C LEU A 94 -9.17 -36.87 -2.27
N LEU A 95 -9.47 -35.99 -1.32
CA LEU A 95 -8.56 -34.96 -0.86
C LEU A 95 -7.37 -35.56 -0.12
N ALA A 96 -7.60 -36.50 0.80
CA ALA A 96 -6.58 -37.26 1.52
C ALA A 96 -5.63 -37.97 0.54
N ASN A 97 -6.18 -38.67 -0.46
CA ASN A 97 -5.38 -39.29 -1.51
C ASN A 97 -4.57 -38.28 -2.35
N ARG A 98 -5.13 -37.09 -2.62
CA ARG A 98 -4.45 -36.03 -3.37
C ARG A 98 -3.33 -35.35 -2.57
N LEU A 99 -3.55 -35.18 -1.27
CA LEU A 99 -2.58 -34.60 -0.33
C LEU A 99 -1.51 -35.63 0.10
N GLY A 100 -1.76 -36.93 -0.13
CA GLY A 100 -0.89 -38.00 0.37
C GLY A 100 -1.01 -38.19 1.88
N GLU A 101 -2.12 -37.75 2.49
CA GLU A 101 -2.38 -37.80 3.92
C GLU A 101 -3.44 -38.87 4.26
N PRO A 102 -3.43 -39.45 5.47
CA PRO A 102 -4.50 -40.34 5.89
C PRO A 102 -5.82 -39.56 6.01
N VAL A 103 -6.93 -40.25 5.72
CA VAL A 103 -8.28 -39.70 5.92
C VAL A 103 -8.43 -39.26 7.38
N PRO A 104 -8.78 -37.99 7.67
CA PRO A 104 -8.97 -37.50 9.01
C PRO A 104 -9.98 -38.32 9.82
N THR A 105 -9.66 -38.53 11.10
CA THR A 105 -10.51 -39.22 12.07
C THR A 105 -10.67 -38.35 13.32
N THR A 106 -11.55 -38.73 14.24
CA THR A 106 -11.69 -38.07 15.55
C THR A 106 -10.39 -38.05 16.36
N GLY A 107 -9.44 -38.95 16.08
CA GLY A 107 -8.10 -38.96 16.68
C GLY A 107 -7.08 -38.01 16.02
N SER A 108 -7.39 -37.44 14.85
CA SER A 108 -6.47 -36.57 14.10
C SER A 108 -6.14 -35.29 14.86
N ALA A 109 -4.92 -34.76 14.68
CA ALA A 109 -4.48 -33.55 15.36
C ALA A 109 -5.31 -32.32 14.94
N VAL A 110 -5.40 -31.32 15.83
CA VAL A 110 -6.09 -30.05 15.56
C VAL A 110 -5.60 -29.42 14.25
N GLU A 111 -4.29 -29.36 14.04
CA GLU A 111 -3.71 -28.78 12.81
C GLU A 111 -4.08 -29.57 11.56
N THR A 112 -4.14 -30.90 11.63
CA THR A 112 -4.60 -31.75 10.52
C THR A 112 -6.04 -31.42 10.14
N LEU A 113 -6.93 -31.30 11.13
CA LEU A 113 -8.34 -30.97 10.90
C LEU A 113 -8.48 -29.57 10.29
N ARG A 114 -7.73 -28.58 10.79
CA ARG A 114 -7.70 -27.20 10.26
C ARG A 114 -7.20 -27.14 8.83
N ASN A 115 -6.15 -27.91 8.49
CA ASN A 115 -5.60 -27.93 7.15
C ASN A 115 -6.60 -28.50 6.13
N PHE A 116 -7.27 -29.62 6.47
CA PHE A 116 -8.31 -30.16 5.61
C PHE A 116 -9.48 -29.18 5.42
N ILE A 117 -9.94 -28.53 6.49
CA ILE A 117 -11.00 -27.51 6.42
C ILE A 117 -10.60 -26.37 5.48
N LYS A 118 -9.36 -25.90 5.55
CA LYS A 118 -8.90 -24.78 4.74
C LYS A 118 -8.78 -25.15 3.26
N VAL A 119 -8.17 -26.29 2.95
CA VAL A 119 -8.05 -26.74 1.56
C VAL A 119 -9.42 -26.92 0.91
N LEU A 120 -10.39 -27.42 1.66
CA LEU A 120 -11.78 -27.54 1.23
C LEU A 120 -12.40 -26.16 0.95
N ASN A 121 -12.23 -25.19 1.85
CA ASN A 121 -12.74 -23.82 1.69
C ASN A 121 -12.16 -23.06 0.46
N GLU A 122 -10.98 -23.45 -0.01
CA GLU A 122 -10.35 -22.80 -1.19
C GLU A 122 -10.91 -23.27 -2.53
N GLN A 123 -11.65 -24.38 -2.59
CA GLN A 123 -12.11 -24.94 -3.87
C GLN A 123 -13.27 -24.17 -4.53
N PRO A 124 -14.34 -23.77 -3.81
CA PRO A 124 -15.49 -23.13 -4.45
C PRO A 124 -15.16 -21.84 -5.23
N PRO A 125 -14.29 -20.92 -4.76
CA PRO A 125 -13.91 -19.72 -5.52
C PRO A 125 -13.14 -19.98 -6.82
N LEU A 126 -12.65 -21.20 -7.04
CA LEU A 126 -11.90 -21.59 -8.25
C LEU A 126 -12.82 -22.12 -9.37
N ALA A 127 -14.13 -22.22 -9.11
CA ALA A 127 -15.11 -22.63 -10.10
C ALA A 127 -15.17 -21.63 -11.28
N GLN A 128 -15.25 -22.14 -12.50
CA GLN A 128 -15.33 -21.30 -13.71
C GLN A 128 -16.76 -20.80 -13.98
N THR A 129 -17.77 -21.46 -13.38
CA THR A 129 -19.17 -21.11 -13.53
C THR A 129 -19.89 -21.14 -12.19
N GLN A 130 -20.97 -20.36 -12.09
CA GLN A 130 -21.82 -20.33 -10.89
C GLN A 130 -22.45 -21.70 -10.58
N GLN A 131 -22.81 -22.48 -11.62
CA GLN A 131 -23.36 -23.82 -11.46
C GLN A 131 -22.33 -24.81 -10.90
N GLN A 132 -21.07 -24.70 -11.34
CA GLN A 132 -19.97 -25.50 -10.81
C GLN A 132 -19.64 -25.11 -9.36
N GLN A 133 -19.72 -23.82 -9.04
CA GLN A 133 -19.51 -23.32 -7.68
C GLN A 133 -20.55 -23.89 -6.70
N VAL A 134 -21.82 -23.88 -7.10
CA VAL A 134 -22.92 -24.46 -6.32
C VAL A 134 -22.72 -25.95 -6.08
N GLN A 135 -22.36 -26.71 -7.12
CA GLN A 135 -22.09 -28.15 -7.00
C GLN A 135 -20.92 -28.45 -6.04
N LEU A 136 -19.84 -27.65 -6.10
CA LEU A 136 -18.72 -27.80 -5.18
C LEU A 136 -19.12 -27.50 -3.74
N LEU A 137 -19.88 -26.44 -3.48
CA LEU A 137 -20.36 -26.10 -2.14
C LEU A 137 -21.25 -27.20 -1.55
N GLN A 138 -22.15 -27.78 -2.34
CA GLN A 138 -23.01 -28.89 -1.91
C GLN A 138 -22.21 -30.15 -1.52
N MET A 139 -21.07 -30.38 -2.17
CA MET A 139 -20.20 -31.51 -1.88
C MET A 139 -19.25 -31.26 -0.70
N ILE A 140 -18.77 -30.02 -0.55
CA ILE A 140 -17.68 -29.69 0.37
C ILE A 140 -18.18 -29.28 1.75
N ASN A 141 -19.27 -28.52 1.84
CA ASN A 141 -19.72 -27.99 3.12
C ASN A 141 -20.11 -29.08 4.14
N PRO A 142 -20.71 -30.23 3.77
CA PRO A 142 -20.97 -31.31 4.74
C PRO A 142 -19.67 -31.89 5.33
N GLU A 143 -18.61 -31.93 4.53
CA GLU A 143 -17.30 -32.44 4.92
C GLU A 143 -16.59 -31.45 5.86
N ILE A 144 -16.69 -30.14 5.58
CA ILE A 144 -16.21 -29.08 6.48
C ILE A 144 -16.92 -29.15 7.82
N VAL A 145 -18.24 -29.33 7.83
CA VAL A 145 -19.02 -29.46 9.06
C VAL A 145 -18.52 -30.66 9.88
N THR A 146 -18.32 -31.80 9.23
CA THR A 146 -17.81 -33.02 9.88
C THR A 146 -16.42 -32.80 10.48
N LEU A 147 -15.51 -32.12 9.77
CA LEU A 147 -14.18 -31.81 10.28
C LEU A 147 -14.21 -30.81 11.45
N CYS A 148 -15.12 -29.82 11.40
CA CYS A 148 -15.32 -28.90 12.50
C CYS A 148 -15.89 -29.62 13.74
N ASP A 149 -16.76 -30.61 13.56
CA ASP A 149 -17.24 -31.47 14.65
C ASP A 149 -16.10 -32.25 15.30
N MET A 150 -15.25 -32.89 14.49
CA MET A 150 -14.05 -33.57 15.00
C MET A 150 -13.14 -32.60 15.75
N LEU A 151 -13.01 -31.36 15.28
CA LEU A 151 -12.19 -30.34 15.90
C LEU A 151 -12.76 -29.89 17.25
N LEU A 152 -14.06 -29.67 17.32
CA LEU A 152 -14.75 -29.24 18.55
C LEU A 152 -14.82 -30.32 19.64
N THR A 153 -14.60 -31.60 19.29
CA THR A 153 -14.47 -32.70 20.28
C THR A 153 -13.11 -32.74 21.00
N LYS A 154 -12.17 -31.84 20.66
CA LYS A 154 -10.83 -31.82 21.26
C LYS A 154 -10.83 -31.12 22.61
N ASP A 155 -10.18 -31.74 23.59
CA ASP A 155 -9.90 -31.11 24.87
C ASP A 155 -8.87 -29.98 24.71
N ASN A 156 -8.95 -28.95 25.57
CA ASN A 156 -7.99 -27.83 25.67
C ASN A 156 -7.81 -26.96 24.42
N LEU A 157 -8.83 -26.83 23.56
CA LEU A 157 -8.81 -25.86 22.46
C LEU A 157 -8.61 -24.43 22.99
N THR A 158 -7.72 -23.68 22.34
CA THR A 158 -7.58 -22.23 22.59
C THR A 158 -8.84 -21.48 22.16
N GLN A 159 -9.06 -20.28 22.72
CA GLN A 159 -10.17 -19.40 22.32
C GLN A 159 -10.20 -19.17 20.79
N THR A 160 -9.04 -18.96 20.18
CA THR A 160 -8.89 -18.76 18.73
C THR A 160 -9.27 -20.01 17.91
N GLU A 161 -8.91 -21.21 18.37
CA GLU A 161 -9.27 -22.46 17.68
C GLU A 161 -10.75 -22.77 17.81
N ARG A 162 -11.36 -22.51 18.97
CA ARG A 162 -12.82 -22.61 19.15
C ARG A 162 -13.55 -21.63 18.24
N LEU A 163 -13.15 -20.36 18.23
CA LEU A 163 -13.72 -19.34 17.34
C LEU A 163 -13.56 -19.73 15.86
N PHE A 164 -12.40 -20.24 15.46
CA PHE A 164 -12.17 -20.74 14.10
C PHE A 164 -13.14 -21.86 13.75
N ALA A 165 -13.26 -22.89 14.60
CA ALA A 165 -14.13 -24.04 14.36
C ALA A 165 -15.60 -23.63 14.30
N TYR A 166 -16.04 -22.82 15.25
CA TYR A 166 -17.40 -22.30 15.32
C TYR A 166 -17.77 -21.44 14.11
N ASN A 167 -16.96 -20.42 13.78
CA ASN A 167 -17.23 -19.54 12.65
C ASN A 167 -17.18 -20.27 11.30
N THR A 168 -16.26 -21.22 11.16
CA THR A 168 -16.14 -22.02 9.93
C THR A 168 -17.33 -22.96 9.76
N LYS A 169 -17.73 -23.65 10.83
CA LYS A 169 -18.92 -24.52 10.83
C LYS A 169 -20.18 -23.72 10.57
N TYR A 170 -20.33 -22.55 11.19
CA TYR A 170 -21.47 -21.64 10.96
C TYR A 170 -21.54 -21.22 9.49
N THR A 171 -20.42 -20.80 8.91
CA THR A 171 -20.36 -20.39 7.50
C THR A 171 -20.76 -21.53 6.56
N ALA A 172 -20.21 -22.73 6.76
CA ALA A 172 -20.52 -23.91 5.94
C ALA A 172 -22.01 -24.29 6.02
N LEU A 173 -22.59 -24.28 7.23
CA LEU A 173 -24.01 -24.56 7.43
C LEU A 173 -24.91 -23.48 6.82
N ASN A 174 -24.56 -22.19 6.96
CA ASN A 174 -25.34 -21.10 6.36
C ASN A 174 -25.31 -21.17 4.81
N GLN A 175 -24.17 -21.54 4.22
CA GLN A 175 -24.09 -21.79 2.79
C GLN A 175 -24.93 -23.02 2.37
N LEU A 176 -24.93 -24.10 3.13
CA LEU A 176 -25.81 -25.26 2.87
C LEU A 176 -27.29 -24.88 2.92
N LEU A 177 -27.67 -24.06 3.89
CA LEU A 177 -29.02 -23.52 4.00
C LEU A 177 -29.40 -22.69 2.77
N GLN A 178 -28.53 -21.78 2.31
CA GLN A 178 -28.74 -21.01 1.08
C GLN A 178 -28.86 -21.90 -0.17
N LEU A 179 -28.22 -23.06 -0.17
CA LEU A 179 -28.30 -24.07 -1.24
C LEU A 179 -29.51 -25.00 -1.13
N GLY A 180 -30.40 -24.75 -0.16
CA GLY A 180 -31.66 -25.47 0.01
C GLY A 180 -31.61 -26.66 0.96
N ASP A 181 -30.51 -26.89 1.68
CA ASP A 181 -30.45 -27.93 2.71
C ASP A 181 -31.18 -27.47 3.98
N LYS A 182 -32.43 -27.93 4.10
CA LYS A 182 -33.29 -27.60 5.24
C LYS A 182 -32.76 -28.11 6.59
N LYS A 183 -31.90 -29.14 6.60
CA LYS A 183 -31.32 -29.67 7.85
C LYS A 183 -30.26 -28.73 8.42
N ALA A 184 -29.59 -27.96 7.57
CA ALA A 184 -28.54 -27.05 7.98
C ALA A 184 -29.04 -25.96 8.96
N LEU A 185 -30.32 -25.55 8.85
CA LEU A 185 -30.91 -24.59 9.79
C LEU A 185 -31.03 -25.12 11.22
N ALA A 186 -31.41 -26.39 11.37
CA ALA A 186 -31.46 -27.03 12.69
C ALA A 186 -30.05 -27.16 13.29
N MET A 187 -29.07 -27.53 12.46
CA MET A 187 -27.66 -27.63 12.86
C MET A 187 -27.05 -26.27 13.21
N LEU A 188 -27.42 -25.19 12.51
CA LEU A 188 -26.99 -23.82 12.84
C LEU A 188 -27.40 -23.45 14.25
N GLY A 189 -28.65 -23.71 14.63
CA GLY A 189 -29.05 -23.30 15.97
C GLY A 189 -28.61 -24.24 17.09
N GLN A 190 -28.32 -25.52 16.80
CA GLN A 190 -27.55 -26.34 17.74
C GLN A 190 -26.15 -25.77 17.95
N LEU A 191 -25.50 -25.32 16.88
CA LEU A 191 -24.17 -24.71 16.93
C LEU A 191 -24.18 -23.40 17.73
N THR A 192 -25.12 -22.50 17.44
CA THR A 192 -25.18 -21.21 18.13
C THR A 192 -25.60 -21.36 19.59
N ALA A 193 -26.43 -22.35 19.94
CA ALA A 193 -26.72 -22.68 21.33
C ALA A 193 -25.47 -23.17 22.08
N LEU A 194 -24.66 -24.04 21.44
CA LEU A 194 -23.39 -24.50 21.98
C LEU A 194 -22.42 -23.32 22.20
N MET A 195 -22.31 -22.43 21.22
CA MET A 195 -21.48 -21.22 21.34
C MET A 195 -21.99 -20.29 22.44
N SER A 196 -23.31 -20.11 22.56
CA SER A 196 -23.93 -19.23 23.56
C SER A 196 -23.68 -19.71 25.00
N ALA A 197 -23.46 -21.01 25.17
CA ALA A 197 -23.17 -21.66 26.44
C ALA A 197 -21.66 -21.85 26.69
N ASP A 198 -20.77 -21.36 25.82
CA ASP A 198 -19.32 -21.42 26.03
C ASP A 198 -18.93 -20.57 27.24
N GLU A 199 -17.98 -21.03 28.03
CA GLU A 199 -17.52 -20.32 29.23
C GLU A 199 -16.78 -19.01 28.89
N ASP A 200 -16.26 -18.90 27.67
CA ASP A 200 -15.61 -17.69 27.17
C ASP A 200 -16.65 -16.62 26.80
N LYS A 201 -16.60 -15.48 27.49
CA LYS A 201 -17.59 -14.40 27.32
C LYS A 201 -17.68 -13.87 25.89
N LEU A 202 -16.58 -13.83 25.14
CA LEU A 202 -16.58 -13.36 23.75
C LEU A 202 -17.26 -14.39 22.84
N ILE A 203 -16.92 -15.68 23.00
CA ILE A 203 -17.56 -16.77 22.25
C ILE A 203 -19.05 -16.84 22.58
N ALA A 204 -19.41 -16.72 23.86
CA ALA A 204 -20.79 -16.69 24.32
C ALA A 204 -21.58 -15.54 23.70
N LYS A 205 -21.04 -14.31 23.73
CA LYS A 205 -21.65 -13.14 23.09
C LYS A 205 -21.85 -13.38 21.59
N ASN A 206 -20.82 -13.84 20.88
CA ASN A 206 -20.89 -14.10 19.44
C ASN A 206 -21.89 -15.22 19.12
N GLY A 207 -21.92 -16.27 19.95
CA GLY A 207 -22.90 -17.33 19.87
C GLY A 207 -24.34 -16.82 19.98
N LYS A 208 -24.60 -15.94 20.95
CA LYS A 208 -25.92 -15.30 21.13
C LYS A 208 -26.30 -14.43 19.94
N LEU A 209 -25.34 -13.67 19.38
CA LEU A 209 -25.58 -12.82 18.21
C LEU A 209 -25.86 -13.63 16.94
N LEU A 210 -25.10 -14.71 16.71
CA LEU A 210 -25.37 -15.66 15.62
C LEU A 210 -26.68 -16.43 15.83
N ALA A 211 -27.05 -16.73 17.08
CA ALA A 211 -28.33 -17.34 17.41
C ALA A 211 -29.49 -16.42 17.04
N LEU A 212 -29.39 -15.12 17.33
CA LEU A 212 -30.35 -14.11 16.89
C LEU A 212 -30.51 -14.13 15.37
N GLN A 213 -29.42 -14.02 14.61
CA GLN A 213 -29.46 -14.07 13.13
C GLN A 213 -30.11 -15.35 12.59
N THR A 214 -29.74 -16.50 13.16
CA THR A 214 -30.26 -17.81 12.75
C THR A 214 -31.76 -17.93 13.04
N ALA A 215 -32.19 -17.48 14.23
CA ALA A 215 -33.59 -17.46 14.62
C ALA A 215 -34.40 -16.52 13.73
N THR A 216 -33.88 -15.33 13.42
CA THR A 216 -34.47 -14.40 12.46
C THR A 216 -34.67 -15.05 11.09
N GLN A 217 -33.63 -15.67 10.52
CA GLN A 217 -33.74 -16.36 9.24
C GLN A 217 -34.80 -17.46 9.27
N LYS A 218 -34.81 -18.30 10.30
CA LYS A 218 -35.81 -19.37 10.48
C LYS A 218 -37.22 -18.81 10.51
N ARG A 219 -37.48 -17.82 11.37
CA ARG A 219 -38.80 -17.19 11.52
C ARG A 219 -39.28 -16.61 10.19
N LEU A 220 -38.41 -15.90 9.46
CA LEU A 220 -38.77 -15.33 8.15
C LEU A 220 -39.02 -16.43 7.10
N GLN A 221 -38.26 -17.53 7.13
CA GLN A 221 -38.46 -18.66 6.22
C GLN A 221 -39.78 -19.40 6.50
N ASP A 222 -40.09 -19.70 7.76
CA ASP A 222 -41.33 -20.36 8.17
C ASP A 222 -42.55 -19.48 7.87
N ALA A 223 -42.40 -18.16 8.04
CA ALA A 223 -43.47 -17.20 7.77
C ALA A 223 -43.77 -17.05 6.27
N ARG A 224 -42.76 -17.16 5.39
CA ARG A 224 -42.97 -17.20 3.93
C ARG A 224 -43.84 -18.39 3.51
N GLY A 225 -43.76 -19.52 4.23
CA GLY A 225 -44.57 -20.72 3.95
C GLY A 225 -45.98 -20.71 4.56
N SER A 226 -46.18 -19.96 5.65
CA SER A 226 -47.43 -19.95 6.44
C SER A 226 -48.28 -18.68 6.30
N GLY A 227 -47.77 -17.65 5.61
CA GLY A 227 -48.50 -16.39 5.38
C GLY A 227 -48.56 -15.45 6.59
N ASN A 228 -47.74 -15.68 7.63
CA ASN A 228 -47.79 -14.94 8.89
C ASN A 228 -46.52 -14.10 9.15
N ILE A 229 -46.06 -13.37 8.13
CA ILE A 229 -44.81 -12.59 8.14
C ILE A 229 -44.77 -11.49 9.21
N SER A 230 -45.90 -10.83 9.46
CA SER A 230 -45.99 -9.76 10.48
C SER A 230 -45.80 -10.29 11.91
N THR A 231 -46.34 -11.47 12.24
CA THR A 231 -46.11 -12.09 13.57
C THR A 231 -44.64 -12.49 13.75
N ALA A 232 -44.00 -12.99 12.68
CA ALA A 232 -42.59 -13.32 12.70
C ALA A 232 -41.71 -12.09 12.91
N ILE A 233 -41.96 -11.00 12.19
CA ILE A 233 -41.26 -9.72 12.36
C ILE A 233 -41.47 -9.15 13.76
N SER A 234 -42.70 -9.20 14.29
CA SER A 234 -43.00 -8.77 15.67
C SER A 234 -42.14 -9.52 16.70
N THR A 235 -41.99 -10.83 16.52
CA THR A 235 -41.15 -11.63 17.44
C THR A 235 -39.66 -11.34 17.24
N ILE A 236 -39.20 -11.07 16.00
CA ILE A 236 -37.82 -10.65 15.74
C ILE A 236 -37.52 -9.31 16.43
N LYS A 237 -38.47 -8.36 16.40
CA LYS A 237 -38.32 -7.09 17.12
C LYS A 237 -38.13 -7.31 18.63
N GLN A 238 -38.88 -8.24 19.23
CA GLN A 238 -38.72 -8.62 20.64
C GLN A 238 -37.36 -9.27 20.92
N ASP A 239 -36.87 -10.13 20.03
CA ASP A 239 -35.57 -10.80 20.17
C ASP A 239 -34.39 -9.78 20.06
N ILE A 240 -34.59 -8.63 19.42
CA ILE A 240 -33.60 -7.55 19.27
C ILE A 240 -33.57 -6.60 20.48
N GLU A 241 -34.69 -6.40 21.16
CA GLU A 241 -34.84 -5.40 22.25
C GLU A 241 -33.75 -5.48 23.33
N PRO A 242 -33.36 -6.67 23.86
CA PRO A 242 -32.28 -6.77 24.84
C PRO A 242 -30.92 -6.30 24.33
N TRP A 243 -30.67 -6.37 23.02
CA TRP A 243 -29.42 -5.88 22.42
C TRP A 243 -29.38 -4.36 22.31
N LEU A 244 -30.54 -3.70 22.27
CA LEU A 244 -30.64 -2.24 22.24
C LEU A 244 -30.40 -1.61 23.63
N GLU A 245 -30.65 -2.34 24.72
CA GLU A 245 -30.63 -1.80 26.10
C GLU A 245 -29.27 -1.88 26.82
N GLY A 246 -28.21 -2.36 26.16
CA GLY A 246 -26.89 -2.51 26.82
C GLY A 246 -25.66 -2.64 25.91
N HIS A 247 -25.84 -2.58 24.59
CA HIS A 247 -24.76 -2.80 23.61
C HIS A 247 -24.64 -1.67 22.57
N THR A 248 -25.10 -0.47 22.90
CA THR A 248 -25.12 0.68 21.98
C THR A 248 -23.72 1.21 21.60
N GLU A 249 -22.67 0.75 22.29
CA GLU A 249 -21.27 1.06 22.00
C GLU A 249 -20.56 -0.07 21.23
N ASP A 250 -21.28 -1.13 20.85
CA ASP A 250 -20.71 -2.33 20.26
C ASP A 250 -20.95 -2.36 18.74
N GLN A 251 -19.88 -2.12 17.98
CA GLN A 251 -19.95 -2.02 16.52
C GLN A 251 -20.45 -3.31 15.84
N GLU A 252 -20.12 -4.47 16.40
CA GLU A 252 -20.55 -5.77 15.86
C GLU A 252 -22.05 -5.97 16.07
N VAL A 253 -22.56 -5.59 17.24
CA VAL A 253 -24.00 -5.61 17.52
C VAL A 253 -24.73 -4.66 16.58
N PHE A 254 -24.27 -3.42 16.43
CA PHE A 254 -24.87 -2.46 15.50
C PHE A 254 -25.00 -3.03 14.08
N ALA A 255 -23.92 -3.61 13.55
CA ALA A 255 -23.88 -4.13 12.20
C ALA A 255 -24.82 -5.34 11.99
N VAL A 256 -24.92 -6.23 12.98
CA VAL A 256 -25.85 -7.37 12.91
C VAL A 256 -27.30 -6.91 12.94
N LEU A 257 -27.63 -6.00 13.86
CA LEU A 257 -28.99 -5.48 13.97
C LEU A 257 -29.39 -4.71 12.71
N GLN A 258 -28.52 -3.83 12.21
CA GLN A 258 -28.74 -3.11 10.95
C GLN A 258 -28.94 -4.08 9.78
N GLY A 259 -28.15 -5.15 9.71
CA GLY A 259 -28.30 -6.21 8.70
C GLY A 259 -29.67 -6.91 8.76
N ILE A 260 -30.18 -7.19 9.96
CA ILE A 260 -31.53 -7.76 10.14
C ILE A 260 -32.59 -6.75 9.67
N GLY A 261 -32.44 -5.47 10.02
CA GLY A 261 -33.33 -4.41 9.57
C GLY A 261 -33.39 -4.30 8.04
N LEU A 262 -32.24 -4.32 7.37
CA LEU A 262 -32.13 -4.30 5.91
C LEU A 262 -32.75 -5.54 5.25
N LEU A 263 -32.57 -6.72 5.85
CA LEU A 263 -33.20 -7.96 5.37
C LEU A 263 -34.73 -7.86 5.41
N ILE A 264 -35.28 -7.33 6.50
CA ILE A 264 -36.73 -7.14 6.64
C ILE A 264 -37.22 -6.05 5.68
N LEU A 265 -36.46 -4.96 5.49
CA LEU A 265 -36.81 -3.88 4.55
C LEU A 265 -37.05 -4.40 3.12
N GLN A 266 -36.28 -5.39 2.68
CA GLN A 266 -36.47 -6.00 1.36
C GLN A 266 -37.75 -6.84 1.24
N MET A 267 -38.26 -7.36 2.36
CA MET A 267 -39.43 -8.24 2.39
C MET A 267 -40.72 -7.48 2.72
N GLU A 268 -40.65 -6.63 3.73
CA GLU A 268 -41.75 -5.83 4.29
C GLU A 268 -41.23 -4.40 4.53
N PRO A 269 -41.27 -3.54 3.51
CA PRO A 269 -40.61 -2.23 3.54
C PRO A 269 -40.99 -1.35 4.74
N GLU A 270 -42.29 -1.29 5.09
CA GLU A 270 -42.75 -0.48 6.24
C GLU A 270 -42.15 -1.01 7.55
N GLN A 271 -42.30 -2.30 7.83
CA GLN A 271 -41.85 -2.89 9.09
C GLN A 271 -40.31 -2.93 9.21
N GLY A 272 -39.60 -3.05 8.09
CA GLY A 272 -38.14 -3.01 8.03
C GLY A 272 -37.59 -1.61 8.22
N SER A 273 -38.24 -0.60 7.63
CA SER A 273 -37.94 0.82 7.88
C SER A 273 -38.12 1.16 9.36
N ASP A 274 -39.25 0.77 9.96
CA ASP A 274 -39.52 0.96 11.39
C ASP A 274 -38.42 0.34 12.28
N LEU A 275 -37.94 -0.86 11.91
CA LEU A 275 -36.90 -1.55 12.66
C LEU A 275 -35.55 -0.85 12.52
N LEU A 276 -35.14 -0.49 11.30
CA LEU A 276 -33.91 0.27 11.07
C LEU A 276 -33.92 1.60 11.81
N GLN A 277 -35.07 2.28 11.85
CA GLN A 277 -35.23 3.51 12.61
C GLN A 277 -35.13 3.27 14.12
N SER A 278 -35.68 2.17 14.63
CA SER A 278 -35.56 1.80 16.05
C SER A 278 -34.12 1.50 16.44
N ILE A 279 -33.40 0.73 15.62
CA ILE A 279 -31.98 0.42 15.81
C ILE A 279 -31.17 1.72 15.77
N ALA A 280 -31.33 2.52 14.72
CA ALA A 280 -30.57 3.75 14.58
C ALA A 280 -30.86 4.74 15.72
N ASN A 281 -32.09 4.80 16.25
CA ASN A 281 -32.40 5.61 17.43
C ASN A 281 -31.70 5.16 18.72
N ALA A 282 -31.43 3.86 18.87
CA ALA A 282 -30.68 3.35 20.01
C ALA A 282 -29.18 3.68 19.92
N PHE A 283 -28.62 3.71 18.70
CA PHE A 283 -27.18 3.86 18.47
C PHE A 283 -26.73 5.30 18.14
N LYS A 284 -27.65 6.24 17.85
CA LYS A 284 -27.32 7.62 17.44
C LYS A 284 -26.56 8.45 18.50
N GLU A 285 -26.66 8.08 19.77
CA GLU A 285 -25.98 8.74 20.90
C GLU A 285 -24.74 7.98 21.38
N SER A 286 -24.25 7.00 20.61
CA SER A 286 -23.03 6.26 20.91
C SER A 286 -21.83 7.19 21.07
N GLN A 287 -20.94 6.86 22.01
CA GLN A 287 -19.65 7.53 22.18
C GLN A 287 -18.65 7.19 21.06
N ASP A 288 -18.86 6.06 20.37
CA ASP A 288 -18.17 5.77 19.12
C ASP A 288 -18.74 6.64 17.98
N GLN A 289 -17.91 7.59 17.51
CA GLN A 289 -18.28 8.54 16.47
C GLN A 289 -18.71 7.85 15.16
N SER A 290 -18.15 6.68 14.82
CA SER A 290 -18.51 5.95 13.61
C SER A 290 -19.91 5.34 13.72
N ILE A 291 -20.23 4.75 14.88
CA ILE A 291 -21.56 4.18 15.17
C ILE A 291 -22.60 5.29 15.15
N ALA A 292 -22.35 6.38 15.87
CA ALA A 292 -23.28 7.51 15.96
C ALA A 292 -23.54 8.16 14.60
N LEU A 293 -22.49 8.34 13.77
CA LEU A 293 -22.64 8.89 12.42
C LEU A 293 -23.44 7.98 11.49
N GLU A 294 -23.19 6.67 11.51
CA GLU A 294 -23.87 5.72 10.62
C GLU A 294 -25.33 5.48 11.06
N ALA A 295 -25.59 5.50 12.37
CA ALA A 295 -26.94 5.51 12.92
C ALA A 295 -27.71 6.77 12.49
N LYS A 296 -27.11 7.96 12.62
CA LYS A 296 -27.72 9.22 12.13
C LYS A 296 -28.00 9.17 10.63
N ALA A 297 -27.06 8.69 9.82
CA ALA A 297 -27.27 8.52 8.38
C ALA A 297 -28.44 7.57 8.05
N THR A 298 -28.62 6.50 8.83
CA THR A 298 -29.74 5.57 8.67
C THR A 298 -31.10 6.24 8.97
N LEU A 299 -31.16 7.15 9.95
CA LEU A 299 -32.37 7.91 10.28
C LEU A 299 -32.79 8.90 9.18
N GLU A 300 -31.86 9.32 8.33
CA GLU A 300 -32.11 10.23 7.21
C GLU A 300 -32.74 9.53 5.99
N GLN A 301 -32.55 8.22 5.85
CA GLN A 301 -32.92 7.50 4.63
C GLN A 301 -34.41 7.61 4.24
N PRO A 302 -35.39 7.51 5.16
CA PRO A 302 -36.80 7.70 4.81
C PRO A 302 -37.08 9.07 4.20
N ALA A 303 -36.43 10.11 4.72
CA ALA A 303 -36.55 11.46 4.20
C ALA A 303 -35.95 11.60 2.79
N ILE A 304 -34.80 10.95 2.55
CA ILE A 304 -34.18 10.89 1.24
C ILE A 304 -35.10 10.17 0.25
N ASP A 305 -35.72 9.06 0.63
CA ASP A 305 -36.61 8.30 -0.24
C ASP A 305 -37.91 9.05 -0.53
N GLU A 306 -38.54 9.64 0.49
CA GLU A 306 -39.74 10.46 0.35
C GLU A 306 -39.50 11.72 -0.48
N SER A 307 -38.25 12.23 -0.51
CA SER A 307 -37.90 13.39 -1.32
C SER A 307 -38.03 13.15 -2.83
N GLY A 308 -37.98 11.89 -3.27
CA GLY A 308 -37.95 11.53 -4.69
C GLY A 308 -36.58 11.76 -5.35
N LEU A 309 -35.52 11.96 -4.57
CA LEU A 309 -34.17 12.28 -5.05
C LEU A 309 -33.62 11.25 -6.04
N TYR A 310 -33.68 9.96 -5.73
CA TYR A 310 -33.16 8.91 -6.61
C TYR A 310 -33.93 8.78 -7.93
N PRO A 311 -35.28 8.71 -7.95
CA PRO A 311 -36.04 8.75 -9.20
C PRO A 311 -35.76 9.99 -10.04
N ALA A 312 -35.70 11.17 -9.42
CA ALA A 312 -35.44 12.42 -10.13
C ALA A 312 -34.02 12.47 -10.71
N GLY A 313 -33.01 12.01 -9.95
CA GLY A 313 -31.63 11.89 -10.40
C GLY A 313 -31.50 10.93 -11.59
N SER A 314 -32.14 9.76 -11.53
CA SER A 314 -32.15 8.81 -12.64
C SER A 314 -32.82 9.39 -13.90
N ASN A 315 -33.94 10.10 -13.75
CA ASN A 315 -34.62 10.75 -14.87
C ASN A 315 -33.75 11.83 -15.52
N TYR A 316 -33.03 12.62 -14.72
CA TYR A 316 -32.08 13.60 -15.22
C TYR A 316 -30.94 12.94 -15.99
N VAL A 317 -30.26 11.94 -15.42
CA VAL A 317 -29.13 11.26 -16.09
C VAL A 317 -29.55 10.63 -17.42
N ASN A 318 -30.76 10.07 -17.51
CA ASN A 318 -31.29 9.47 -18.73
C ASN A 318 -31.66 10.50 -19.82
N ALA A 319 -31.97 11.73 -19.43
CA ALA A 319 -32.33 12.80 -20.36
C ALA A 319 -31.94 14.19 -19.79
N PRO A 320 -30.63 14.54 -19.79
CA PRO A 320 -30.11 15.71 -19.08
C PRO A 320 -30.55 17.04 -19.71
N ASN A 321 -30.89 17.03 -21.00
CA ASN A 321 -31.37 18.20 -21.74
C ASN A 321 -32.87 18.51 -21.51
N SER A 322 -33.59 17.70 -20.72
CA SER A 322 -35.01 17.92 -20.43
C SER A 322 -35.18 18.91 -19.29
N GLU A 323 -35.75 20.08 -19.58
CA GLU A 323 -36.09 21.09 -18.56
C GLU A 323 -37.00 20.54 -17.45
N ALA A 324 -37.94 19.66 -17.80
CA ALA A 324 -38.80 19.02 -16.81
C ALA A 324 -38.01 18.12 -15.84
N ASN A 325 -36.95 17.45 -16.33
CA ASN A 325 -36.11 16.60 -15.48
C ASN A 325 -35.14 17.42 -14.63
N LYS A 326 -34.64 18.55 -15.14
CA LYS A 326 -33.84 19.52 -14.36
C LYS A 326 -34.65 20.08 -13.20
N ILE A 327 -35.87 20.55 -13.48
CA ILE A 327 -36.79 21.07 -12.45
C ILE A 327 -37.10 19.98 -11.43
N GLY A 328 -37.49 18.79 -11.89
CA GLY A 328 -37.80 17.68 -10.99
C GLY A 328 -36.63 17.25 -10.09
N LEU A 329 -35.40 17.29 -10.61
CA LEU A 329 -34.20 17.04 -9.82
C LEU A 329 -34.00 18.09 -8.74
N LEU A 330 -34.08 19.37 -9.10
CA LEU A 330 -33.89 20.49 -8.16
C LEU A 330 -34.98 20.51 -7.08
N GLU A 331 -36.23 20.21 -7.43
CA GLU A 331 -37.33 20.09 -6.46
C GLU A 331 -37.10 18.95 -5.47
N ALA A 332 -36.59 17.80 -5.93
CA ALA A 332 -36.27 16.68 -5.05
C ALA A 332 -35.09 16.99 -4.12
N VAL A 333 -34.07 17.71 -4.63
CA VAL A 333 -32.95 18.22 -3.82
C VAL A 333 -33.45 19.22 -2.77
N ASP A 334 -34.32 20.16 -3.13
CA ASP A 334 -34.90 21.10 -2.16
C ASP A 334 -35.71 20.39 -1.08
N LYS A 335 -36.45 19.34 -1.46
CA LYS A 335 -37.23 18.55 -0.53
C LYS A 335 -36.33 17.81 0.47
N VAL A 336 -35.23 17.18 0.02
CA VAL A 336 -34.32 16.48 0.94
C VAL A 336 -33.55 17.45 1.83
N LEU A 337 -33.11 18.59 1.30
CA LEU A 337 -32.37 19.60 2.06
C LEU A 337 -33.25 20.39 3.03
N SER A 338 -34.56 20.44 2.80
CA SER A 338 -35.51 21.02 3.76
C SER A 338 -35.74 20.14 4.99
N ASN A 339 -35.23 18.90 4.99
CA ASN A 339 -35.38 18.01 6.13
C ASN A 339 -34.55 18.53 7.33
N PRO A 340 -35.16 18.71 8.52
CA PRO A 340 -34.45 19.16 9.72
C PRO A 340 -33.44 18.15 10.26
N GLU A 341 -33.62 16.86 9.98
CA GLU A 341 -32.73 15.76 10.39
C GLU A 341 -31.58 15.50 9.39
N ARG A 342 -31.44 16.31 8.34
CA ARG A 342 -30.39 16.13 7.33
C ARG A 342 -28.98 16.18 7.95
N GLY A 343 -28.11 15.34 7.43
CA GLY A 343 -26.75 15.16 7.92
C GLY A 343 -25.90 14.43 6.91
N ILE A 344 -25.02 13.56 7.40
CA ILE A 344 -23.99 12.92 6.56
C ILE A 344 -24.60 11.99 5.49
N GLY A 345 -25.74 11.36 5.76
CA GLY A 345 -26.43 10.49 4.79
C GLY A 345 -26.91 11.28 3.58
N THR A 346 -27.61 12.39 3.85
CA THR A 346 -28.10 13.34 2.84
C THR A 346 -26.95 13.94 2.04
N PHE A 347 -25.87 14.35 2.72
CA PHE A 347 -24.69 14.89 2.05
C PHE A 347 -24.07 13.89 1.06
N ARG A 348 -23.88 12.62 1.48
CA ARG A 348 -23.31 11.56 0.63
C ARG A 348 -24.18 11.31 -0.61
N ALA A 349 -25.50 11.27 -0.44
CA ALA A 349 -26.43 11.07 -1.55
C ALA A 349 -26.35 12.23 -2.58
N LEU A 350 -26.27 13.47 -2.09
CA LEU A 350 -26.15 14.64 -2.96
C LEU A 350 -24.78 14.71 -3.66
N LEU A 351 -23.69 14.37 -2.97
CA LEU A 351 -22.36 14.37 -3.57
C LEU A 351 -22.23 13.35 -4.72
N ASP A 352 -22.72 12.11 -4.52
CA ASP A 352 -22.75 11.09 -5.58
C ASP A 352 -23.60 11.56 -6.78
N LEU A 353 -24.70 12.25 -6.50
CA LEU A 353 -25.55 12.81 -7.55
C LEU A 353 -24.82 13.90 -8.34
N VAL A 354 -24.19 14.88 -7.70
CA VAL A 354 -23.49 15.97 -8.40
C VAL A 354 -22.38 15.45 -9.31
N GLN A 355 -21.64 14.42 -8.90
CA GLN A 355 -20.58 13.82 -9.72
C GLN A 355 -21.08 13.15 -11.01
N ARG A 356 -22.39 12.84 -11.09
CA ARG A 356 -23.03 12.23 -12.26
C ARG A 356 -23.73 13.25 -13.17
N ILE A 357 -23.70 14.53 -12.80
CA ILE A 357 -24.35 15.60 -13.57
C ILE A 357 -23.35 16.16 -14.58
N GLU A 358 -23.73 16.09 -15.86
CA GLU A 358 -22.90 16.61 -16.96
C GLU A 358 -23.10 18.12 -17.20
N ASP A 359 -24.25 18.68 -16.82
CA ASP A 359 -24.56 20.10 -16.96
C ASP A 359 -23.98 20.90 -15.78
N SER A 360 -22.96 21.72 -16.05
CA SER A 360 -22.28 22.53 -15.04
C SER A 360 -23.22 23.46 -14.27
N ASP A 361 -24.26 24.03 -14.89
CA ASP A 361 -25.18 24.95 -14.21
C ASP A 361 -26.04 24.19 -13.19
N VAL A 362 -26.51 22.99 -13.56
CA VAL A 362 -27.27 22.12 -12.65
C VAL A 362 -26.37 21.63 -11.52
N ALA A 363 -25.14 21.19 -11.83
CA ALA A 363 -24.18 20.73 -10.84
C ALA A 363 -23.83 21.83 -9.82
N LEU A 364 -23.53 23.04 -10.30
CA LEU A 364 -23.24 24.20 -9.44
C LEU A 364 -24.45 24.60 -8.59
N THR A 365 -25.66 24.53 -9.14
CA THR A 365 -26.89 24.81 -8.38
C THR A 365 -27.08 23.80 -7.25
N LEU A 366 -26.81 22.51 -7.49
CA LEU A 366 -26.87 21.49 -6.43
C LEU A 366 -25.78 21.71 -5.38
N ILE A 367 -24.57 22.05 -5.79
CA ILE A 367 -23.47 22.35 -4.86
C ILE A 367 -23.84 23.54 -3.97
N ASP A 368 -24.46 24.59 -4.50
CA ASP A 368 -24.89 25.75 -3.72
C ASP A 368 -25.96 25.40 -2.71
N LYS A 369 -27.00 24.70 -3.16
CA LYS A 369 -28.09 24.24 -2.29
C LYS A 369 -27.54 23.37 -1.17
N THR A 370 -26.63 22.45 -1.50
CA THR A 370 -25.98 21.55 -0.53
C THR A 370 -25.10 22.36 0.43
N SER A 371 -24.23 23.23 -0.08
CA SER A 371 -23.35 24.06 0.75
C SER A 371 -24.16 24.90 1.74
N ALA A 372 -25.18 25.62 1.27
CA ALA A 372 -26.04 26.47 2.10
C ALA A 372 -26.78 25.66 3.18
N ALA A 373 -27.21 24.44 2.87
CA ALA A 373 -27.92 23.59 3.80
C ALA A 373 -27.02 22.97 4.89
N PHE A 374 -25.70 22.93 4.65
CA PHE A 374 -24.70 22.29 5.52
C PHE A 374 -23.80 23.28 6.27
N THR A 375 -23.94 24.59 6.04
CA THR A 375 -23.16 25.64 6.70
C THR A 375 -23.37 25.74 8.23
N ASP A 376 -24.52 25.29 8.74
CA ASP A 376 -24.96 25.48 10.13
C ASP A 376 -25.06 24.17 10.93
N LEU A 377 -24.38 23.10 10.50
CA LEU A 377 -24.41 21.84 11.25
C LEU A 377 -23.58 21.91 12.52
N GLU A 378 -24.10 21.34 13.61
CA GLU A 378 -23.44 21.27 14.93
C GLU A 378 -22.08 20.54 14.89
N ASN A 379 -21.83 19.72 13.87
CA ASN A 379 -20.58 18.97 13.70
C ASN A 379 -19.59 19.74 12.81
N GLU A 380 -18.71 20.51 13.44
CA GLU A 380 -17.70 21.36 12.79
C GLU A 380 -16.77 20.56 11.85
N GLU A 381 -16.32 19.38 12.25
CA GLU A 381 -15.43 18.52 11.45
C GLU A 381 -16.10 18.02 10.15
N LEU A 382 -17.38 17.63 10.25
CA LEU A 382 -18.19 17.22 9.10
C LEU A 382 -18.39 18.39 8.13
N THR A 383 -18.71 19.57 8.66
CA THR A 383 -18.93 20.79 7.88
C THR A 383 -17.67 21.20 7.13
N THR A 384 -16.49 21.14 7.77
CA THR A 384 -15.21 21.42 7.11
C THR A 384 -14.92 20.42 5.98
N LYS A 385 -15.10 19.12 6.22
CA LYS A 385 -14.88 18.08 5.19
C LYS A 385 -15.84 18.23 4.01
N ALA A 386 -17.11 18.47 4.29
CA ALA A 386 -18.13 18.70 3.28
C ALA A 386 -17.80 19.93 2.41
N LYS A 387 -17.44 21.05 3.05
CA LYS A 387 -17.05 22.29 2.37
C LYS A 387 -15.86 22.08 1.45
N GLN A 388 -14.80 21.41 1.91
CA GLN A 388 -13.63 21.14 1.09
C GLN A 388 -13.97 20.27 -0.14
N GLN A 389 -14.80 19.23 0.03
CA GLN A 389 -15.21 18.36 -1.07
C GLN A 389 -16.04 19.10 -2.12
N LEU A 390 -16.93 19.99 -1.68
CA LEU A 390 -17.71 20.84 -2.59
C LEU A 390 -16.84 21.87 -3.32
N GLU A 391 -15.90 22.52 -2.63
CA GLU A 391 -14.96 23.48 -3.24
C GLU A 391 -14.07 22.84 -4.32
N ASN A 392 -13.60 21.62 -4.08
CA ASN A 392 -12.84 20.86 -5.07
C ASN A 392 -13.67 20.58 -6.33
N LEU A 393 -14.95 20.22 -6.16
CA LEU A 393 -15.85 19.90 -7.26
C LEU A 393 -16.18 21.14 -8.10
N ILE A 394 -16.39 22.29 -7.44
CA ILE A 394 -16.50 23.60 -8.11
C ILE A 394 -15.25 23.84 -8.98
N GLY A 395 -14.07 23.60 -8.42
CA GLY A 395 -12.81 23.76 -9.14
C GLY A 395 -12.74 22.95 -10.43
N GLN A 396 -13.11 21.66 -10.36
CA GLN A 396 -13.13 20.77 -11.51
C GLN A 396 -14.11 21.23 -12.59
N LEU A 397 -15.31 21.67 -12.20
CA LEU A 397 -16.32 22.16 -13.14
C LEU A 397 -15.84 23.41 -13.89
N VAL A 398 -15.26 24.39 -13.18
CA VAL A 398 -14.74 25.62 -13.80
C VAL A 398 -13.58 25.33 -14.75
N VAL A 399 -12.66 24.45 -14.36
CA VAL A 399 -11.50 24.05 -15.19
C VAL A 399 -11.94 23.33 -16.46
N ASN A 400 -12.98 22.49 -16.38
CA ASN A 400 -13.54 21.77 -17.51
C ASN A 400 -14.33 22.69 -18.45
N GLU A 401 -15.17 23.57 -17.90
CA GLU A 401 -15.95 24.55 -18.67
C GLU A 401 -15.05 25.45 -19.52
N LEU A 402 -13.96 25.94 -18.93
CA LEU A 402 -13.00 26.82 -19.60
C LEU A 402 -11.94 26.07 -20.41
N ASP A 403 -12.01 24.74 -20.45
CA ASP A 403 -11.12 23.88 -21.25
C ASP A 403 -9.62 24.13 -20.94
N ILE A 404 -9.31 24.50 -19.69
CA ILE A 404 -7.99 25.02 -19.27
C ILE A 404 -6.90 23.99 -19.56
N VAL A 405 -7.12 22.73 -19.17
CA VAL A 405 -6.13 21.65 -19.30
C VAL A 405 -5.75 21.42 -20.77
N ASN A 406 -6.71 21.41 -21.68
CA ASN A 406 -6.43 21.17 -23.09
C ASN A 406 -5.70 22.35 -23.74
N LYS A 407 -6.01 23.59 -23.34
CA LYS A 407 -5.30 24.80 -23.84
C LYS A 407 -3.86 24.84 -23.37
N PHE A 408 -3.58 24.51 -22.11
CA PHE A 408 -2.21 24.38 -21.61
C PHE A 408 -1.44 23.30 -22.38
N ARG A 409 -2.07 22.13 -22.62
CA ARG A 409 -1.47 21.07 -23.46
C ARG A 409 -1.20 21.53 -24.90
N ALA A 410 -2.10 22.31 -25.50
CA ALA A 410 -1.91 22.86 -26.84
C ALA A 410 -0.71 23.83 -26.89
N LEU A 411 -0.51 24.65 -25.86
CA LEU A 411 0.65 25.54 -25.76
C LEU A 411 1.98 24.75 -25.67
N LEU A 412 2.03 23.68 -24.88
CA LEU A 412 3.22 22.84 -24.74
C LEU A 412 3.62 22.13 -26.05
N THR A 413 2.63 21.77 -26.87
CA THR A 413 2.87 21.10 -28.15
C THR A 413 3.16 22.07 -29.29
N ASN A 414 2.56 23.27 -29.26
CA ASN A 414 2.76 24.29 -30.29
C ASN A 414 2.66 25.70 -29.66
N PRO A 415 3.78 26.38 -29.38
CA PRO A 415 3.79 27.71 -28.78
C PRO A 415 3.53 28.82 -29.81
N SER A 416 2.42 28.71 -30.54
CA SER A 416 1.95 29.74 -31.48
C SER A 416 1.39 30.96 -30.75
N ALA A 417 1.35 32.12 -31.42
CA ALA A 417 0.72 33.32 -30.84
C ALA A 417 -0.76 33.09 -30.48
N GLU A 418 -1.45 32.23 -31.24
CA GLU A 418 -2.84 31.82 -31.00
C GLU A 418 -2.97 31.01 -29.69
N ASN A 419 -2.15 29.98 -29.50
CA ASN A 419 -2.20 29.14 -28.30
C ASN A 419 -1.81 29.91 -27.03
N LYS A 420 -0.82 30.82 -27.14
CA LYS A 420 -0.46 31.74 -26.04
C LYS A 420 -1.64 32.62 -25.64
N ALA A 421 -2.31 33.25 -26.62
CA ALA A 421 -3.48 34.07 -26.37
C ALA A 421 -4.64 33.26 -25.79
N ALA A 422 -4.86 32.03 -26.26
CA ALA A 422 -5.91 31.14 -25.77
C ALA A 422 -5.71 30.77 -24.29
N VAL A 423 -4.49 30.40 -23.89
CA VAL A 423 -4.15 30.09 -22.49
C VAL A 423 -4.35 31.30 -21.59
N VAL A 424 -3.82 32.46 -21.97
CA VAL A 424 -3.93 33.69 -21.15
C VAL A 424 -5.38 34.14 -21.02
N THR A 425 -6.16 34.04 -22.10
CA THR A 425 -7.59 34.38 -22.10
C THR A 425 -8.36 33.45 -21.17
N ALA A 426 -8.21 32.13 -21.32
CA ALA A 426 -8.92 31.17 -20.48
C ALA A 426 -8.50 31.26 -19.01
N TYR A 427 -7.21 31.45 -18.72
CA TYR A 427 -6.75 31.66 -17.34
C TYR A 427 -7.32 32.95 -16.74
N LYS A 428 -7.38 34.03 -17.54
CA LYS A 428 -8.01 35.29 -17.13
C LYS A 428 -9.50 35.11 -16.86
N GLU A 429 -10.21 34.36 -17.69
CA GLU A 429 -11.63 34.03 -17.47
C GLU A 429 -11.82 33.23 -16.19
N MET A 430 -10.94 32.25 -15.94
CA MET A 430 -10.96 31.43 -14.73
C MET A 430 -10.75 32.25 -13.46
N VAL A 431 -9.70 33.08 -13.38
CA VAL A 431 -9.44 33.88 -12.16
C VAL A 431 -10.48 34.97 -11.90
N ASN A 432 -11.23 35.37 -12.93
CA ASN A 432 -12.36 36.29 -12.81
C ASN A 432 -13.72 35.56 -12.71
N HIS A 433 -13.71 34.22 -12.71
CA HIS A 433 -14.93 33.43 -12.66
C HIS A 433 -15.65 33.66 -11.32
N PRO A 434 -16.99 33.82 -11.29
CA PRO A 434 -17.74 34.07 -10.05
C PRO A 434 -17.57 32.99 -8.97
N ARG A 435 -17.17 31.78 -9.37
CA ARG A 435 -16.94 30.63 -8.49
C ARG A 435 -15.47 30.39 -8.14
N MET A 436 -14.59 31.31 -8.51
CA MET A 436 -13.17 31.21 -8.17
C MET A 436 -13.00 31.20 -6.64
N ASN A 437 -12.15 30.30 -6.13
CA ASN A 437 -11.87 30.17 -4.70
C ASN A 437 -10.37 29.91 -4.45
N ALA A 438 -9.96 29.95 -3.18
CA ALA A 438 -8.58 29.76 -2.75
C ALA A 438 -8.00 28.41 -3.22
N THR A 439 -8.74 27.33 -2.97
CA THR A 439 -8.40 25.96 -3.32
C THR A 439 -8.10 25.82 -4.82
N LEU A 440 -8.98 26.36 -5.67
CA LEU A 440 -8.81 26.34 -7.12
C LEU A 440 -7.58 27.14 -7.55
N LEU A 441 -7.38 28.36 -7.03
CA LEU A 441 -6.26 29.21 -7.42
C LEU A 441 -4.92 28.54 -7.12
N LEU A 442 -4.79 27.96 -5.92
CA LEU A 442 -3.58 27.26 -5.48
C LEU A 442 -3.36 25.96 -6.27
N SER A 443 -4.43 25.24 -6.64
CA SER A 443 -4.33 24.01 -7.44
C SER A 443 -3.76 24.21 -8.85
N MET A 444 -3.69 25.45 -9.34
CA MET A 444 -3.17 25.76 -10.68
C MET A 444 -1.65 25.81 -10.75
N ILE A 445 -0.95 25.97 -9.63
CA ILE A 445 0.52 26.13 -9.59
C ILE A 445 1.25 25.03 -10.39
N PRO A 446 0.94 23.73 -10.23
CA PRO A 446 1.62 22.66 -10.99
C PRO A 446 1.38 22.73 -12.50
N LEU A 447 0.22 23.25 -12.93
CA LEU A 447 -0.07 23.41 -14.36
C LEU A 447 0.69 24.60 -14.95
N VAL A 448 0.88 25.67 -14.18
CA VAL A 448 1.72 26.82 -14.56
C VAL A 448 3.19 26.41 -14.64
N GLU A 449 3.65 25.54 -13.74
CA GLU A 449 5.01 25.02 -13.77
C GLU A 449 5.35 24.30 -15.09
N GLN A 450 4.41 23.50 -15.62
CA GLN A 450 4.63 22.76 -16.87
C GLN A 450 4.93 23.68 -18.06
N ILE A 451 4.33 24.86 -18.11
CA ILE A 451 4.51 25.82 -19.22
C ILE A 451 5.62 26.85 -18.95
N ALA A 452 6.18 26.88 -17.74
CA ALA A 452 7.18 27.87 -17.34
C ALA A 452 8.39 27.88 -18.29
N ASP A 453 8.86 26.68 -18.65
CA ASP A 453 10.01 26.51 -19.54
C ASP A 453 9.64 26.62 -21.02
N ALA A 454 8.35 26.57 -21.37
CA ALA A 454 7.85 26.69 -22.73
C ALA A 454 7.62 28.14 -23.16
N ASP A 455 7.10 29.00 -22.27
CA ASP A 455 6.91 30.43 -22.56
C ASP A 455 6.93 31.33 -21.31
N ARG A 456 8.03 32.08 -21.16
CA ARG A 456 8.21 33.07 -20.08
C ARG A 456 7.19 34.21 -20.07
N THR A 457 6.67 34.60 -21.25
CA THR A 457 5.73 35.72 -21.38
C THR A 457 4.37 35.31 -20.84
N VAL A 458 3.87 34.15 -21.25
CA VAL A 458 2.61 33.57 -20.75
C VAL A 458 2.71 33.31 -19.25
N THR A 459 3.83 32.75 -18.78
CA THR A 459 4.06 32.47 -17.35
C THR A 459 4.04 33.74 -16.50
N THR A 460 4.66 34.83 -16.98
CA THR A 460 4.62 36.13 -16.31
C THR A 460 3.20 36.70 -16.27
N GLN A 461 2.47 36.62 -17.38
CA GLN A 461 1.08 37.10 -17.45
C GLN A 461 0.16 36.30 -16.52
N ILE A 462 0.34 34.98 -16.43
CA ILE A 462 -0.40 34.14 -15.50
C ILE A 462 -0.08 34.53 -14.06
N LYS A 463 1.20 34.71 -13.71
CA LYS A 463 1.60 35.18 -12.37
C LYS A 463 0.87 36.47 -11.99
N ASP A 464 0.88 37.47 -12.87
CA ASP A 464 0.23 38.75 -12.60
C ASP A 464 -1.28 38.60 -12.39
N LEU A 465 -1.93 37.73 -13.18
CA LEU A 465 -3.35 37.39 -13.03
C LEU A 465 -3.62 36.65 -11.70
N SER A 466 -2.77 35.70 -11.33
CA SER A 466 -2.90 34.94 -10.08
C SER A 466 -2.73 35.85 -8.86
N ILE A 467 -1.76 36.76 -8.87
CA ILE A 467 -1.53 37.71 -7.76
C ILE A 467 -2.70 38.68 -7.61
N GLN A 468 -3.25 39.20 -8.73
CA GLN A 468 -4.44 40.04 -8.69
C GLN A 468 -5.67 39.32 -8.12
N ALA A 469 -5.79 38.02 -8.37
CA ALA A 469 -6.85 37.20 -7.81
C ALA A 469 -6.60 36.87 -6.33
N ALA A 470 -5.34 36.65 -5.95
CA ALA A 470 -4.91 36.31 -4.60
C ALA A 470 -5.35 37.34 -3.57
N ASP A 471 -5.26 38.64 -3.91
CA ASP A 471 -5.69 39.74 -3.02
C ASP A 471 -7.13 39.62 -2.53
N LYS A 472 -8.00 38.98 -3.32
CA LYS A 472 -9.42 38.79 -3.01
C LYS A 472 -9.76 37.44 -2.40
N LEU A 473 -8.92 36.43 -2.63
CA LEU A 473 -9.27 35.03 -2.40
C LEU A 473 -8.46 34.35 -1.30
N LEU A 474 -7.23 34.82 -1.06
CA LEU A 474 -6.26 34.15 -0.19
C LEU A 474 -6.01 34.98 1.07
N ASP A 475 -5.66 34.30 2.17
CA ASP A 475 -5.07 34.95 3.34
C ASP A 475 -3.59 35.33 3.12
N GLU A 476 -2.98 36.04 4.05
CA GLU A 476 -1.60 36.54 3.88
C GLU A 476 -0.54 35.43 3.77
N GLU A 477 -0.75 34.30 4.45
CA GLU A 477 0.15 33.15 4.39
C GLU A 477 0.06 32.49 3.00
N GLN A 478 -1.16 32.21 2.54
CA GLN A 478 -1.44 31.65 1.22
C GLN A 478 -0.99 32.57 0.08
N LYS A 479 -1.17 33.90 0.22
CA LYS A 479 -0.63 34.88 -0.74
C LYS A 479 0.89 34.81 -0.78
N GLY A 480 1.54 34.73 0.37
CA GLY A 480 2.99 34.56 0.49
C GLY A 480 3.46 33.34 -0.28
N PHE A 481 2.86 32.18 -0.01
CA PHE A 481 3.16 30.92 -0.68
C PHE A 481 2.95 30.97 -2.20
N LEU A 482 1.80 31.48 -2.66
CA LEU A 482 1.49 31.60 -4.09
C LEU A 482 2.48 32.54 -4.80
N ASN A 483 2.72 33.71 -4.21
CA ASN A 483 3.62 34.70 -4.79
C ASN A 483 5.06 34.17 -4.85
N GLU A 484 5.54 33.50 -3.80
CA GLU A 484 6.87 32.88 -3.79
C GLU A 484 6.97 31.80 -4.88
N SER A 485 6.01 30.88 -4.94
CA SER A 485 5.98 29.79 -5.91
C SER A 485 5.97 30.29 -7.36
N LEU A 486 5.09 31.23 -7.69
CA LEU A 486 5.02 31.79 -9.04
C LEU A 486 6.22 32.69 -9.36
N THR A 487 6.81 33.36 -8.36
CA THR A 487 8.05 34.12 -8.54
C THR A 487 9.20 33.20 -8.93
N LYS A 488 9.36 32.06 -8.26
CA LYS A 488 10.35 31.06 -8.61
C LYS A 488 10.18 30.57 -10.06
N LEU A 489 8.95 30.26 -10.48
CA LEU A 489 8.67 29.86 -11.87
C LEU A 489 9.06 30.93 -12.89
N VAL A 490 8.69 32.18 -12.66
CA VAL A 490 9.05 33.29 -13.55
C VAL A 490 10.57 33.52 -13.58
N ASN A 491 11.24 33.41 -12.44
CA ASN A 491 12.69 33.52 -12.36
C ASN A 491 13.38 32.41 -13.14
N ARG A 492 12.93 31.14 -13.01
CA ARG A 492 13.42 30.00 -13.79
C ARG A 492 13.25 30.23 -15.29
N ALA A 493 12.06 30.65 -15.72
CA ALA A 493 11.75 30.92 -17.12
C ALA A 493 12.58 32.07 -17.72
N ASN A 494 13.02 33.02 -16.89
CA ASN A 494 13.87 34.15 -17.30
C ASN A 494 15.36 33.88 -17.19
N LEU A 495 15.76 32.75 -16.62
CA LEU A 495 17.16 32.43 -16.35
C LEU A 495 18.00 32.24 -17.64
N PRO A 496 17.53 31.56 -18.71
CA PRO A 496 18.30 31.37 -19.93
C PRO A 496 18.78 32.68 -20.58
N GLY A 497 20.07 32.72 -20.94
CA GLY A 497 20.76 33.86 -21.52
C GLY A 497 21.32 34.89 -20.52
N THR A 498 20.95 34.80 -19.24
CA THR A 498 21.46 35.67 -18.17
C THR A 498 22.85 35.23 -17.72
N THR A 499 23.68 36.15 -17.23
CA THR A 499 24.99 35.82 -16.63
C THR A 499 24.80 35.42 -15.17
N MET A 500 25.29 34.23 -14.79
CA MET A 500 25.21 33.74 -13.42
C MET A 500 26.22 34.49 -12.54
N ALA A 501 25.73 35.20 -11.53
CA ALA A 501 26.54 35.97 -10.59
C ALA A 501 25.89 36.02 -9.20
N LEU A 502 25.65 34.85 -8.62
CA LEU A 502 25.06 34.74 -7.28
C LEU A 502 26.04 35.23 -6.20
N PRO A 503 25.58 35.98 -5.18
CA PRO A 503 26.35 36.22 -3.97
C PRO A 503 26.60 34.89 -3.26
N THR A 504 27.85 34.44 -3.27
CA THR A 504 28.18 33.05 -2.95
C THR A 504 29.47 32.96 -2.12
N ARG A 505 29.49 32.05 -1.14
CA ARG A 505 30.66 31.72 -0.33
C ARG A 505 31.09 30.27 -0.47
N THR A 506 32.37 30.02 -0.31
CA THR A 506 32.92 28.68 -0.06
C THR A 506 32.59 28.22 1.37
N LEU A 507 32.83 26.95 1.67
CA LEU A 507 32.60 26.38 3.01
C LEU A 507 33.49 27.02 4.10
N GLU A 508 34.64 27.54 3.70
CA GLU A 508 35.58 28.29 4.54
C GLU A 508 35.11 29.73 4.79
N GLY A 509 34.01 30.14 4.14
CA GLY A 509 33.41 31.47 4.27
C GLY A 509 34.03 32.53 3.36
N GLU A 510 34.91 32.15 2.42
CA GLU A 510 35.48 33.06 1.44
C GLU A 510 34.48 33.36 0.32
N ARG A 511 34.54 34.55 -0.29
CA ARG A 511 33.68 34.86 -1.43
C ARG A 511 34.10 34.06 -2.66
N PHE A 512 33.13 33.43 -3.31
CA PHE A 512 33.38 32.64 -4.51
C PHE A 512 33.48 33.54 -5.75
N ASP A 513 34.55 33.37 -6.53
CA ASP A 513 34.79 34.14 -7.75
C ASP A 513 34.26 33.41 -8.98
N TRP A 514 33.06 33.77 -9.42
CA TRP A 514 32.45 33.22 -10.63
C TRP A 514 33.28 33.46 -11.91
N THR A 515 34.16 34.47 -11.93
CA THR A 515 35.00 34.73 -13.12
C THR A 515 36.10 33.67 -13.30
N SER A 516 36.46 32.94 -12.23
CA SER A 516 37.43 31.85 -12.32
C SER A 516 36.96 30.68 -13.19
N LEU A 517 35.67 30.64 -13.54
CA LEU A 517 35.06 29.58 -14.33
C LEU A 517 34.94 29.95 -15.81
N GLN A 518 35.16 31.22 -16.17
CA GLN A 518 35.10 31.68 -17.56
C GLN A 518 36.03 30.83 -18.45
N GLY A 519 35.57 30.57 -19.68
CA GLY A 519 36.22 29.64 -20.60
C GLY A 519 35.79 28.18 -20.44
N ASN A 520 34.97 27.85 -19.44
CA ASN A 520 34.44 26.51 -19.22
C ASN A 520 32.91 26.51 -19.32
N TYR A 521 32.34 25.43 -19.87
CA TYR A 521 30.98 25.05 -19.53
C TYR A 521 30.92 24.68 -18.05
N VAL A 522 29.88 25.11 -17.35
CA VAL A 522 29.74 24.86 -15.91
C VAL A 522 28.38 24.26 -15.64
N VAL A 523 28.33 23.18 -14.87
CA VAL A 523 27.09 22.66 -14.30
C VAL A 523 27.04 23.06 -12.83
N VAL A 524 26.05 23.87 -12.47
CA VAL A 524 25.75 24.25 -11.09
C VAL A 524 24.64 23.33 -10.57
N ASP A 525 24.99 22.41 -9.69
CA ASP A 525 24.09 21.42 -9.08
C ASP A 525 23.53 21.95 -7.76
N PHE A 526 22.25 22.31 -7.72
CA PHE A 526 21.56 22.71 -6.50
C PHE A 526 21.14 21.48 -5.70
N TRP A 527 21.61 21.38 -4.45
CA TRP A 527 21.41 20.20 -3.61
C TRP A 527 21.29 20.57 -2.13
N ALA A 528 20.92 19.59 -1.30
CA ALA A 528 20.93 19.72 0.16
C ALA A 528 21.31 18.40 0.84
N THR A 529 21.78 18.47 2.09
CA THR A 529 22.16 17.28 2.88
C THR A 529 20.99 16.33 3.15
N TRP A 530 19.79 16.86 3.28
CA TRP A 530 18.54 16.10 3.49
C TRP A 530 17.91 15.57 2.20
N CYS A 531 18.51 15.86 1.03
CA CYS A 531 17.98 15.46 -0.27
C CYS A 531 18.55 14.11 -0.74
N GLY A 532 17.82 13.02 -0.49
CA GLY A 532 18.17 11.67 -0.95
C GLY A 532 18.49 11.57 -2.45
N PRO A 533 17.62 12.05 -3.36
CA PRO A 533 17.91 12.08 -4.80
C PRO A 533 19.15 12.88 -5.20
N CYS A 534 19.52 13.92 -4.44
CA CYS A 534 20.74 14.67 -4.69
C CYS A 534 21.98 13.85 -4.32
N LEU A 535 21.94 13.21 -3.16
CA LEU A 535 23.02 12.33 -2.72
C LEU A 535 23.17 11.11 -3.67
N ALA A 536 22.07 10.66 -4.26
CA ALA A 536 22.02 9.65 -5.32
C ALA A 536 22.86 9.98 -6.53
N ALA A 537 22.77 11.24 -6.94
CA ALA A 537 23.34 11.72 -8.17
C ALA A 537 24.85 11.89 -8.08
N ILE A 538 25.42 11.97 -6.87
CA ILE A 538 26.85 12.25 -6.67
C ILE A 538 27.75 11.28 -7.47
N PRO A 539 27.65 9.94 -7.34
CA PRO A 539 28.53 9.04 -8.09
C PRO A 539 28.36 9.18 -9.60
N TYR A 540 27.14 9.45 -10.05
CA TYR A 540 26.81 9.63 -11.46
C TYR A 540 27.37 10.93 -12.04
N ILE A 541 27.34 12.02 -11.27
CA ILE A 541 27.95 13.31 -11.63
C ILE A 541 29.48 13.20 -11.65
N GLU A 542 30.08 12.49 -10.68
CA GLU A 542 31.52 12.20 -10.65
C GLU A 542 31.98 11.47 -11.93
N GLU A 543 31.15 10.55 -12.41
CA GLU A 543 31.41 9.81 -13.62
C GLU A 543 31.28 10.66 -14.89
N LEU A 544 30.25 11.51 -14.98
CA LEU A 544 30.15 12.48 -16.07
C LEU A 544 31.34 13.44 -16.09
N GLN A 545 31.84 13.86 -14.93
CA GLN A 545 33.05 14.67 -14.85
C GLN A 545 34.28 13.93 -15.42
N GLN A 546 34.37 12.60 -15.26
CA GLN A 546 35.43 11.80 -15.85
C GLN A 546 35.26 11.64 -17.36
N THR A 547 34.03 11.34 -17.81
CA THR A 547 33.71 11.17 -19.24
C THR A 547 34.01 12.42 -20.06
N TYR A 548 33.77 13.60 -19.48
CA TYR A 548 34.02 14.90 -20.12
C TYR A 548 35.31 15.57 -19.62
N ALA A 549 36.25 14.82 -19.03
CA ALA A 549 37.48 15.38 -18.45
C ALA A 549 38.41 16.03 -19.49
N ASP A 550 38.33 15.61 -20.75
CA ASP A 550 39.06 16.17 -21.89
C ASP A 550 38.35 17.41 -22.49
N LYS A 551 37.10 17.68 -22.08
CA LYS A 551 36.33 18.86 -22.46
C LYS A 551 36.49 19.96 -21.42
N ASN A 552 36.16 21.19 -21.81
CA ASN A 552 36.15 22.34 -20.91
C ASN A 552 34.88 22.36 -20.02
N LEU A 553 34.56 21.26 -19.34
CA LEU A 553 33.40 21.14 -18.44
C LEU A 553 33.84 21.19 -16.96
N LYS A 554 33.11 21.94 -16.14
CA LYS A 554 33.29 22.05 -14.69
C LYS A 554 31.98 21.84 -13.95
N PHE A 555 32.07 21.36 -12.71
CA PHE A 555 30.93 21.17 -11.82
C PHE A 555 31.09 22.02 -10.56
N ILE A 556 29.97 22.51 -10.02
CA ILE A 556 29.87 23.22 -8.74
C ILE A 556 28.64 22.71 -8.02
N GLY A 557 28.81 22.32 -6.75
CA GLY A 557 27.69 21.98 -5.88
C GLY A 557 27.21 23.22 -5.14
N TYR A 558 25.99 23.65 -5.37
CA TYR A 558 25.37 24.77 -4.66
C TYR A 558 24.45 24.22 -3.56
N SER A 559 24.90 24.25 -2.31
CA SER A 559 24.09 23.76 -1.19
C SER A 559 23.08 24.82 -0.75
N ILE A 560 21.81 24.41 -0.70
CA ILE A 560 20.70 25.23 -0.21
C ILE A 560 20.46 25.06 1.29
N ASP A 561 21.25 24.24 1.99
CA ASP A 561 21.08 23.95 3.42
C ASP A 561 21.08 25.23 4.26
N ALA A 562 19.95 25.55 4.88
CA ALA A 562 19.86 26.66 5.83
C ALA A 562 20.81 26.46 7.03
N ASP A 563 20.93 25.23 7.54
CA ASP A 563 21.86 24.88 8.59
C ASP A 563 23.27 24.61 8.02
N ARG A 564 24.11 25.64 8.09
CA ARG A 564 25.49 25.60 7.58
C ARG A 564 26.41 24.73 8.44
N GLU A 565 26.12 24.54 9.73
CA GLU A 565 26.94 23.70 10.61
C GLU A 565 26.65 22.22 10.38
N HIS A 566 25.38 21.87 10.14
CA HIS A 566 25.00 20.53 9.71
C HIS A 566 25.66 20.17 8.37
N LEU A 567 25.63 21.09 7.38
CA LEU A 567 26.33 20.90 6.10
C LEU A 567 27.82 20.63 6.28
N LYS A 568 28.52 21.43 7.09
CA LYS A 568 29.96 21.23 7.36
C LYS A 568 30.23 19.88 8.00
N THR A 569 29.40 19.48 8.98
CA THR A 569 29.53 18.20 9.67
C THR A 569 29.33 17.05 8.70
N PHE A 570 28.28 17.09 7.88
CA PHE A 570 27.99 16.11 6.85
C PHE A 570 29.17 15.94 5.87
N LEU A 571 29.72 17.05 5.37
CA LEU A 571 30.86 17.00 4.44
C LEU A 571 32.14 16.48 5.11
N ALA A 572 32.40 16.83 6.37
CA ALA A 572 33.53 16.31 7.13
C ALA A 572 33.44 14.79 7.34
N GLU A 573 32.24 14.26 7.63
CA GLU A 573 32.01 12.82 7.73
C GLU A 573 32.25 12.10 6.40
N ARG A 574 31.81 12.70 5.29
CA ARG A 574 32.10 12.16 3.95
C ARG A 574 33.61 12.11 3.69
N VAL A 575 34.35 13.14 4.04
CA VAL A 575 35.83 13.13 3.94
C VAL A 575 36.42 12.01 4.80
N ALA A 576 35.95 11.82 6.04
CA ALA A 576 36.41 10.75 6.92
C ALA A 576 36.14 9.34 6.37
N LYS A 577 35.13 9.18 5.51
CA LYS A 577 34.75 7.93 4.84
C LYS A 577 35.34 7.78 3.43
N ASP A 578 36.25 8.66 3.00
CA ASP A 578 36.81 8.71 1.64
C ASP A 578 35.75 8.92 0.52
N GLN A 579 34.71 9.71 0.85
CA GLN A 579 33.58 10.05 -0.03
C GLN A 579 33.50 11.55 -0.32
N SER A 580 34.64 12.24 -0.31
CA SER A 580 34.76 13.67 -0.60
C SER A 580 34.18 14.01 -1.98
N LEU A 581 33.35 15.05 -2.08
CA LEU A 581 32.90 15.56 -3.37
C LEU A 581 34.09 16.03 -4.21
N LYS A 582 34.07 15.73 -5.52
CA LYS A 582 35.16 16.06 -6.46
C LYS A 582 35.05 17.45 -7.09
N TRP A 583 34.04 18.22 -6.69
CA TRP A 583 33.79 19.59 -7.11
C TRP A 583 33.65 20.51 -5.90
N PRO A 584 33.90 21.83 -6.06
CA PRO A 584 33.70 22.79 -4.99
C PRO A 584 32.23 22.85 -4.57
N VAL A 585 32.00 22.93 -3.26
CA VAL A 585 30.70 23.23 -2.68
C VAL A 585 30.66 24.69 -2.28
N VAL A 586 29.58 25.36 -2.67
CA VAL A 586 29.34 26.75 -2.36
C VAL A 586 27.93 26.93 -1.80
N THR A 587 27.71 28.07 -1.16
CA THR A 587 26.48 28.42 -0.46
C THR A 587 26.16 29.90 -0.67
N ASP A 588 24.93 30.33 -0.40
CA ASP A 588 24.59 31.77 -0.40
C ASP A 588 25.51 32.57 0.55
N ASP A 589 25.95 33.76 0.11
CA ASP A 589 26.54 34.79 0.98
C ASP A 589 25.41 35.46 1.82
N PHE A 590 24.74 34.65 2.64
CA PHE A 590 23.62 35.03 3.48
C PHE A 590 23.65 34.22 4.79
N ASP A 591 23.75 34.94 5.91
CA ASP A 591 23.72 34.35 7.25
C ASP A 591 22.27 34.33 7.77
N ILE A 592 21.80 33.15 8.18
CA ILE A 592 20.49 32.98 8.84
C ILE A 592 20.64 33.24 10.33
N ASN A 593 19.65 33.90 10.93
CA ASN A 593 19.63 34.15 12.37
C ASN A 593 19.50 32.80 13.11
N PRO A 594 20.41 32.46 14.05
CA PRO A 594 20.35 31.20 14.80
C PRO A 594 19.00 30.94 15.50
N ALA A 595 18.30 31.99 15.93
CA ALA A 595 16.96 31.85 16.53
C ALA A 595 15.91 31.31 15.54
N GLU A 596 16.05 31.58 14.23
CA GLU A 596 15.16 31.04 13.20
C GLU A 596 15.43 29.56 12.93
N LEU A 597 16.65 29.07 13.21
CA LEU A 597 17.01 27.65 13.10
C LEU A 597 16.54 26.83 14.31
N GLU A 598 16.43 27.43 15.50
CA GLU A 598 15.98 26.75 16.72
C GLU A 598 14.46 26.58 16.79
N ASP A 599 13.70 27.58 16.31
CA ASP A 599 12.22 27.61 16.39
C ASP A 599 11.51 27.30 15.05
N GLY A 600 12.23 27.21 13.93
CA GLY A 600 11.68 27.10 12.57
C GLY A 600 11.91 25.76 11.86
N ASP A 601 11.10 25.48 10.82
CA ASP A 601 11.34 24.35 9.92
C ASP A 601 12.55 24.67 9.00
N ILE A 602 13.70 24.05 9.32
CA ILE A 602 14.98 24.25 8.62
C ILE A 602 14.88 23.87 7.13
N VAL A 603 14.04 22.90 6.78
CA VAL A 603 13.84 22.51 5.38
C VAL A 603 13.06 23.60 4.66
N GLU A 604 12.00 24.13 5.27
CA GLU A 604 11.23 25.24 4.71
C GLU A 604 12.09 26.49 4.52
N LEU A 605 12.96 26.81 5.48
CA LEU A 605 13.93 27.91 5.38
C LEU A 605 14.92 27.71 4.23
N SER A 606 15.40 26.47 4.02
CA SER A 606 16.31 26.13 2.91
C SER A 606 15.67 26.43 1.54
N TRP A 607 14.36 26.27 1.40
CA TRP A 607 13.65 26.62 0.18
C TRP A 607 13.51 28.13 -0.04
N LYS A 608 13.64 28.96 1.00
CA LYS A 608 13.51 30.43 0.93
C LYS A 608 14.86 31.15 0.72
N MET A 609 15.95 30.41 0.59
CA MET A 609 17.29 30.98 0.38
C MET A 609 17.34 31.88 -0.88
N PRO A 610 18.16 32.95 -0.89
CA PRO A 610 18.20 33.88 -2.02
C PRO A 610 18.46 33.22 -3.37
N SER A 611 19.38 32.25 -3.40
CA SER A 611 19.72 31.48 -4.61
C SER A 611 18.55 30.63 -5.13
N THR A 612 17.77 29.98 -4.26
CA THR A 612 16.62 29.17 -4.68
C THR A 612 15.51 30.04 -5.26
N VAL A 613 15.28 31.21 -4.69
CA VAL A 613 14.34 32.20 -5.23
C VAL A 613 14.85 32.74 -6.56
N TYR A 614 16.11 33.16 -6.64
CA TYR A 614 16.69 33.77 -7.83
C TYR A 614 16.77 32.81 -9.02
N CYS A 615 17.18 31.57 -8.81
CA CYS A 615 17.27 30.56 -9.86
C CYS A 615 15.94 29.83 -10.11
N GLY A 616 14.92 30.09 -9.29
CA GLY A 616 13.62 29.44 -9.42
C GLY A 616 13.63 27.96 -9.09
N ILE A 617 14.41 27.58 -8.08
CA ILE A 617 14.57 26.21 -7.61
C ILE A 617 13.34 25.83 -6.77
N GLN A 618 12.54 24.89 -7.29
CA GLN A 618 11.32 24.37 -6.65
C GLN A 618 11.42 22.89 -6.25
N GLY A 619 12.45 22.21 -6.75
CA GLY A 619 12.82 20.86 -6.37
C GLY A 619 14.33 20.76 -6.41
N ILE A 620 14.90 19.73 -5.82
CA ILE A 620 16.33 19.39 -5.94
C ILE A 620 16.47 17.86 -6.12
N PRO A 621 17.47 17.36 -6.86
CA PRO A 621 18.53 18.12 -7.50
C PRO A 621 18.03 18.87 -8.75
N THR A 622 18.48 20.11 -8.91
CA THR A 622 18.24 20.93 -10.10
C THR A 622 19.58 21.45 -10.59
N MET A 623 19.84 21.31 -11.89
CA MET A 623 21.11 21.73 -12.46
C MET A 623 20.92 22.91 -13.40
N VAL A 624 21.80 23.89 -13.27
CA VAL A 624 21.87 25.03 -14.19
C VAL A 624 23.14 24.92 -15.00
N ILE A 625 23.02 24.87 -16.32
CA ILE A 625 24.15 24.73 -17.23
C ILE A 625 24.55 26.10 -17.74
N LEU A 626 25.83 26.46 -17.60
CA LEU A 626 26.42 27.71 -18.06
C LEU A 626 27.33 27.45 -19.27
N ASN A 627 27.38 28.41 -20.18
CA ASN A 627 28.33 28.45 -21.27
C ASN A 627 29.68 29.07 -20.83
N PRO A 628 30.73 29.05 -21.68
CA PRO A 628 32.04 29.62 -21.36
C PRO A 628 32.06 31.11 -21.00
N GLU A 629 31.04 31.89 -21.41
CA GLU A 629 30.89 33.30 -21.00
C GLU A 629 30.22 33.46 -19.62
N GLY A 630 29.83 32.36 -18.97
CA GLY A 630 29.10 32.35 -17.71
C GLY A 630 27.60 32.61 -17.85
N LYS A 631 27.05 32.51 -19.07
CA LYS A 631 25.61 32.67 -19.32
C LYS A 631 24.87 31.35 -19.19
N VAL A 632 23.68 31.38 -18.60
CA VAL A 632 22.81 30.22 -18.45
C VAL A 632 22.30 29.76 -19.82
N ILE A 633 22.51 28.49 -20.13
CA ILE A 633 21.98 27.83 -21.32
C ILE A 633 20.56 27.33 -21.00
N LYS A 634 20.45 26.55 -19.92
CA LYS A 634 19.22 25.85 -19.55
C LYS A 634 19.26 25.42 -18.08
N THR A 635 18.07 25.18 -17.53
CA THR A 635 17.87 24.53 -16.24
C THR A 635 17.27 23.16 -16.49
N ILE A 636 17.77 22.14 -15.78
CA ILE A 636 17.24 20.78 -15.82
C ILE A 636 16.86 20.30 -14.42
N GLN A 637 15.77 19.55 -14.35
CA GLN A 637 15.35 18.89 -13.12
C GLN A 637 15.90 17.47 -13.11
N GLY A 638 16.62 17.10 -12.04
CA GLY A 638 17.24 15.79 -11.93
C GLY A 638 18.56 15.66 -12.70
N ALA A 639 19.44 14.81 -12.21
CA ALA A 639 20.73 14.56 -12.84
C ALA A 639 20.62 13.77 -14.15
N GLN A 640 19.56 12.98 -14.35
CA GLN A 640 19.46 12.03 -15.47
C GLN A 640 19.31 12.72 -16.83
N ALA A 641 18.80 13.95 -16.86
CA ALA A 641 18.69 14.73 -18.09
C ALA A 641 20.04 15.29 -18.55
N LEU A 642 21.04 15.35 -17.66
CA LEU A 642 22.30 16.03 -17.91
C LEU A 642 23.12 15.45 -19.08
N PRO A 643 23.27 14.11 -19.27
CA PRO A 643 24.09 13.60 -20.37
C PRO A 643 23.51 13.94 -21.74
N ALA A 644 22.18 13.88 -21.90
CA ALA A 644 21.55 14.22 -23.19
C ALA A 644 21.84 15.67 -23.57
N GLU A 645 21.75 16.58 -22.59
CA GLU A 645 22.07 18.00 -22.79
C GLU A 645 23.57 18.22 -23.05
N LEU A 646 24.46 17.57 -22.28
CA LEU A 646 25.90 17.68 -22.50
C LEU A 646 26.32 17.09 -23.85
N GLN A 647 25.75 15.95 -24.26
CA GLN A 647 25.99 15.35 -25.56
C GLN A 647 25.54 16.29 -26.67
N GLN A 648 24.38 16.94 -26.55
CA GLN A 648 23.94 17.94 -27.51
C GLN A 648 24.92 19.12 -27.59
N ILE A 649 25.32 19.69 -26.46
CA ILE A 649 26.26 20.82 -26.38
C ILE A 649 27.60 20.49 -27.04
N PHE A 650 28.16 19.31 -26.80
CA PHE A 650 29.49 18.93 -27.29
C PHE A 650 29.48 18.24 -28.67
N SER A 651 28.34 17.78 -29.18
CA SER A 651 28.22 17.21 -30.53
C SER A 651 28.06 18.26 -31.63
N GLU A 652 27.49 19.44 -31.33
CA GLU A 652 27.37 20.57 -32.26
C GLU A 652 28.74 21.21 -32.63
N GLN A 653 29.82 20.86 -31.93
CA GLN A 653 31.15 21.45 -32.12
C GLN A 653 32.07 20.71 -33.12
N ASP A 654 31.70 19.52 -33.60
CA ASP A 654 32.50 18.72 -34.56
C ASP A 654 32.23 19.05 -36.04
N THR A 655 31.46 20.10 -36.33
CA THR A 655 31.22 20.56 -37.71
C THR A 655 32.08 21.81 -38.02
N PRO A 656 32.83 21.88 -39.14
CA PRO A 656 33.64 23.05 -39.46
C PRO A 656 32.77 24.30 -39.59
N VAL A 657 33.03 25.29 -38.73
CA VAL A 657 32.34 26.57 -38.70
C VAL A 657 32.44 27.28 -40.06
N GLN A 658 31.32 27.46 -40.74
CA GLN A 658 31.16 28.52 -41.73
C GLN A 658 31.01 29.85 -40.97
N THR A 659 31.78 30.85 -41.40
CA THR A 659 31.82 32.20 -40.85
C THR A 659 30.42 32.83 -40.83
N PRO A 660 29.91 33.28 -39.67
CA PRO A 660 28.64 34.02 -39.61
C PRO A 660 28.82 35.44 -40.15
N THR A 661 27.96 35.82 -41.08
CA THR A 661 27.69 37.22 -41.46
C THR A 661 27.06 38.00 -40.29
N GLU A 662 27.43 39.27 -40.16
CA GLU A 662 27.00 40.24 -39.14
C GLU A 662 25.47 40.28 -38.92
N PRO A 663 24.99 40.47 -37.68
CA PRO A 663 23.61 40.86 -37.41
C PRO A 663 23.43 42.39 -37.47
N GLU A 664 22.40 42.83 -38.18
CA GLU A 664 21.90 44.21 -38.16
C GLU A 664 21.34 44.59 -36.78
N ASP A 665 21.67 45.81 -36.36
CA ASP A 665 21.14 46.50 -35.18
C ASP A 665 19.61 46.65 -35.21
N SER A 666 18.94 46.41 -34.08
CA SER A 666 17.76 47.20 -33.74
C SER A 666 17.67 47.46 -32.23
N GLU A 667 17.49 48.74 -31.94
CA GLU A 667 17.53 49.41 -30.65
C GLU A 667 16.35 49.01 -29.75
N ASN A 668 16.63 48.65 -28.50
CA ASN A 668 15.87 49.10 -27.31
C ASN A 668 16.59 48.67 -26.02
N SER A 669 17.69 49.36 -25.71
CA SER A 669 18.29 49.32 -24.37
C SER A 669 17.74 50.47 -23.53
N ARG A 670 16.94 50.16 -22.51
CA ARG A 670 16.72 51.05 -21.36
C ARG A 670 17.21 50.35 -20.11
N HIS A 671 18.28 50.90 -19.55
CA HIS A 671 18.85 50.55 -18.24
C HIS A 671 17.85 50.74 -17.09
N LEU A 672 17.85 49.80 -16.15
CA LEU A 672 17.37 49.95 -14.77
C LEU A 672 18.41 49.31 -13.81
N PRO A 673 18.51 49.79 -12.54
CA PRO A 673 19.77 49.88 -11.81
C PRO A 673 20.12 48.66 -10.93
N ALA A 674 21.41 48.53 -10.60
CA ALA A 674 21.96 47.52 -9.70
C ALA A 674 21.60 47.74 -8.21
N PRO A 675 21.48 46.69 -7.36
CA PRO A 675 21.15 46.84 -5.93
C PRO A 675 22.39 47.05 -5.02
N PRO A 676 22.19 47.50 -3.76
CA PRO A 676 23.17 48.19 -2.93
C PRO A 676 24.11 47.29 -2.12
N GLN A 677 25.31 47.81 -1.85
CA GLN A 677 26.35 47.21 -1.01
C GLN A 677 26.15 47.55 0.47
N PHE A 678 26.19 46.56 1.38
CA PHE A 678 26.32 46.78 2.82
C PHE A 678 27.50 45.97 3.40
N GLN A 679 28.38 46.67 4.12
CA GLN A 679 29.49 46.15 4.92
C GLN A 679 29.11 46.27 6.41
N PHE A 680 29.48 45.31 7.28
CA PHE A 680 30.08 45.60 8.60
C PHE A 680 30.65 44.34 9.32
N VAL A 681 31.97 44.38 9.53
CA VAL A 681 32.87 43.97 10.64
C VAL A 681 32.55 42.81 11.61
N ALA A 682 33.55 41.91 11.71
CA ALA A 682 33.73 40.73 12.57
C ALA A 682 34.05 40.98 14.06
N LYS A 683 33.91 39.93 14.92
CA LYS A 683 35.01 39.17 15.60
C LYS A 683 34.73 38.69 17.05
N SER A 684 35.20 37.46 17.34
CA SER A 684 35.67 36.87 18.63
C SER A 684 34.61 36.30 19.59
N VAL A 685 34.75 35.13 20.25
CA VAL A 685 35.90 34.46 20.89
C VAL A 685 35.69 32.93 20.98
N LEU A 686 36.77 32.20 20.74
CA LEU A 686 37.01 30.77 21.00
C LEU A 686 37.38 30.53 22.48
N MET A 687 37.02 29.36 23.05
CA MET A 687 37.60 28.65 24.22
C MET A 687 36.64 28.39 25.39
N SER A 688 36.23 27.13 25.58
CA SER A 688 36.68 26.28 26.72
C SER A 688 35.95 24.92 26.74
N LEU A 689 36.69 23.84 26.50
CA LEU A 689 36.40 22.48 26.99
C LEU A 689 37.29 22.25 28.22
N PRO A 690 36.87 21.52 29.28
CA PRO A 690 37.06 20.06 29.26
C PRO A 690 36.14 19.17 30.16
N GLY A 691 35.99 17.90 29.75
CA GLY A 691 35.77 16.69 30.60
C GLY A 691 34.33 16.42 31.05
N GLN A 692 33.83 15.19 31.23
CA GLN A 692 34.38 13.82 31.28
C GLN A 692 33.29 12.81 30.87
N ALA A 693 33.73 11.62 30.45
CA ALA A 693 32.90 10.43 30.27
C ALA A 693 32.21 10.00 31.58
N ASN A 694 30.95 9.53 31.48
CA ASN A 694 30.41 8.36 32.16
C ASN A 694 29.01 8.00 31.62
N ASP A 695 28.77 6.68 31.57
CA ASP A 695 27.54 5.91 31.33
C ASP A 695 26.86 5.88 29.94
N GLU A 696 27.01 4.72 29.28
CA GLU A 696 26.29 4.31 28.06
C GLU A 696 24.85 3.80 28.32
N SER A 697 24.30 3.94 29.52
CA SER A 697 22.93 3.49 29.82
C SER A 697 21.82 4.48 29.48
N ASP A 698 22.14 5.76 29.23
CA ASP A 698 21.12 6.82 29.27
C ASP A 698 20.69 7.37 27.90
N LYS A 699 21.31 6.92 26.79
CA LYS A 699 21.00 7.42 25.43
C LYS A 699 19.62 7.01 24.89
N GLU A 700 19.03 5.91 25.39
CA GLU A 700 17.67 5.50 24.96
C GLU A 700 16.60 6.45 25.51
N SER A 701 16.83 7.10 26.65
CA SER A 701 15.81 7.96 27.29
C SER A 701 15.71 9.36 26.68
N ASP A 702 16.79 9.88 26.10
CA ASP A 702 16.79 11.20 25.44
C ASP A 702 16.23 11.16 24.00
N LEU A 703 16.22 10.00 23.34
CA LEU A 703 15.56 9.80 22.03
C LEU A 703 14.03 9.71 22.12
N LEU A 704 13.49 9.57 23.32
CA LEU A 704 12.07 9.33 23.58
C LEU A 704 11.31 10.61 24.02
N LYS A 705 12.01 11.71 24.32
CA LYS A 705 11.36 12.98 24.66
C LYS A 705 10.65 13.55 23.42
N GLY A 706 9.32 13.52 23.44
CA GLY A 706 8.46 14.08 22.38
C GLY A 706 7.91 13.07 21.37
N ASN A 707 8.15 11.77 21.55
CA ASN A 707 7.54 10.74 20.70
C ASN A 707 6.03 10.60 21.03
N PRO A 708 5.11 10.91 20.10
CA PRO A 708 3.66 10.93 20.37
C PRO A 708 3.06 9.54 20.56
N TYR A 709 3.81 8.47 20.26
CA TYR A 709 3.32 7.10 20.34
C TYR A 709 3.62 6.42 21.68
N LEU A 710 4.41 7.04 22.56
CA LEU A 710 4.86 6.37 23.79
C LEU A 710 3.72 6.01 24.74
N ALA A 711 3.77 4.78 25.26
CA ALA A 711 2.94 4.37 26.38
C ALA A 711 3.22 5.25 27.60
N PRO A 712 2.20 5.77 28.30
CA PRO A 712 2.37 6.49 29.56
C PRO A 712 3.30 5.76 30.54
N ALA A 713 4.16 6.49 31.25
CA ALA A 713 5.22 5.90 32.07
C ALA A 713 4.71 4.99 33.21
N ASN A 714 3.48 5.19 33.68
CA ASN A 714 2.91 4.53 34.85
C ASN A 714 1.86 3.45 34.52
N LEU A 715 1.81 2.96 33.28
CA LEU A 715 0.86 1.89 32.93
C LEU A 715 1.15 0.59 33.68
N GLU A 716 0.09 -0.04 34.20
CA GLU A 716 0.15 -1.36 34.81
C GLU A 716 0.23 -2.45 33.74
N LYS A 717 0.53 -3.69 34.14
CA LYS A 717 0.78 -4.81 33.21
C LYS A 717 -0.34 -5.04 32.18
N LEU A 718 -1.61 -4.91 32.57
CA LEU A 718 -2.75 -5.14 31.68
C LEU A 718 -2.92 -3.97 30.70
N ASP A 719 -2.70 -2.74 31.18
CA ASP A 719 -2.76 -1.55 30.34
C ASP A 719 -1.61 -1.53 29.31
N LEU A 720 -0.44 -2.07 29.65
CA LEU A 720 0.64 -2.27 28.69
C LEU A 720 0.31 -3.33 27.64
N VAL A 721 -0.39 -4.40 28.03
CA VAL A 721 -0.86 -5.43 27.07
C VAL A 721 -1.91 -4.82 26.13
N GLU A 722 -2.86 -4.06 26.67
CA GLU A 722 -3.89 -3.36 25.88
C GLU A 722 -3.28 -2.32 24.94
N TYR A 723 -2.32 -1.53 25.43
CA TYR A 723 -1.53 -0.61 24.61
C TYR A 723 -0.82 -1.34 23.45
N LEU A 724 -0.19 -2.50 23.72
CA LEU A 724 0.50 -3.25 22.67
C LEU A 724 -0.49 -3.79 21.62
N PHE A 725 -1.69 -4.21 22.03
CA PHE A 725 -2.76 -4.57 21.08
C PHE A 725 -3.24 -3.35 20.27
N ASP A 726 -3.48 -2.19 20.90
CA ASP A 726 -3.84 -0.95 20.20
C ASP A 726 -2.78 -0.54 19.17
N MET A 727 -1.50 -0.73 19.51
CA MET A 727 -0.39 -0.48 18.58
C MET A 727 -0.36 -1.49 17.42
N GLN A 728 -0.65 -2.77 17.66
CA GLN A 728 -0.77 -3.76 16.59
C GLN A 728 -1.92 -3.43 15.61
N ASP A 729 -3.01 -2.86 16.13
CA ASP A 729 -4.22 -2.55 15.36
C ASP A 729 -4.13 -1.25 14.55
N LYS A 730 -3.09 -0.43 14.77
CA LYS A 730 -2.88 0.77 13.94
C LYS A 730 -2.70 0.40 12.47
N VAL A 731 -3.28 1.22 11.58
CA VAL A 731 -3.11 1.06 10.13
C VAL A 731 -1.63 1.18 9.74
N SER A 732 -1.21 0.50 8.67
CA SER A 732 0.20 0.44 8.23
C SER A 732 0.84 1.82 8.07
N THR A 733 0.10 2.82 7.58
CA THR A 733 0.59 4.20 7.40
C THR A 733 0.91 4.92 8.71
N ILE A 734 0.35 4.49 9.86
CA ILE A 734 0.73 4.97 11.19
C ILE A 734 1.89 4.15 11.74
N ARG A 735 1.85 2.82 11.57
CA ARG A 735 2.90 1.91 12.04
C ARG A 735 4.27 2.19 11.39
N GLN A 736 4.27 2.83 10.22
CA GLN A 736 5.45 3.25 9.45
C GLN A 736 5.99 4.64 9.80
N ARG A 737 5.37 5.37 10.75
CA ARG A 737 5.83 6.71 11.12
C ARG A 737 7.05 6.64 12.05
N PRO A 738 7.96 7.63 11.99
CA PRO A 738 9.10 7.70 12.90
C PRO A 738 8.67 7.64 14.37
N GLY A 739 9.39 6.88 15.20
CA GLY A 739 9.14 6.73 16.64
C GLY A 739 8.11 5.65 17.00
N PHE A 740 7.31 5.16 16.06
CA PHE A 740 6.28 4.14 16.33
C PHE A 740 6.89 2.82 16.83
N ALA A 741 7.86 2.29 16.10
CA ALA A 741 8.50 1.02 16.43
C ALA A 741 9.29 1.10 17.75
N GLU A 742 9.92 2.24 18.02
CA GLU A 742 10.61 2.50 19.28
C GLU A 742 9.66 2.54 20.48
N ALA A 743 8.46 3.12 20.32
CA ALA A 743 7.44 3.15 21.38
C ALA A 743 6.89 1.75 21.69
N VAL A 744 6.64 0.94 20.66
CA VAL A 744 6.22 -0.46 20.81
C VAL A 744 7.30 -1.30 21.50
N LEU A 745 8.56 -1.11 21.09
CA LEU A 745 9.69 -1.80 21.70
C LEU A 745 9.87 -1.41 23.18
N ASP A 746 9.72 -0.13 23.53
CA ASP A 746 9.76 0.36 24.92
C ASP A 746 8.68 -0.32 25.78
N ALA A 747 7.42 -0.25 25.36
CA ALA A 747 6.31 -0.87 26.08
C ALA A 747 6.49 -2.40 26.23
N SER A 748 7.00 -3.05 25.18
CA SER A 748 7.30 -4.48 25.20
C SER A 748 8.42 -4.84 26.18
N LYS A 749 9.51 -4.06 26.22
CA LYS A 749 10.61 -4.21 27.20
C LYS A 749 10.09 -4.01 28.62
N ARG A 750 9.24 -3.01 28.85
CA ARG A 750 8.63 -2.74 30.16
C ARG A 750 7.76 -3.91 30.63
N LEU A 751 6.92 -4.43 29.75
CA LEU A 751 6.09 -5.61 30.07
C LEU A 751 6.94 -6.86 30.32
N LEU A 752 8.05 -7.04 29.58
CA LEU A 752 9.00 -8.14 29.80
C LEU A 752 9.71 -8.07 31.16
N ALA A 753 9.93 -6.87 31.68
CA ALA A 753 10.54 -6.64 32.98
C ALA A 753 9.57 -6.82 34.16
N MET A 754 8.26 -6.86 33.91
CA MET A 754 7.23 -7.04 34.93
C MET A 754 6.95 -8.51 35.25
N ASP A 755 6.46 -8.77 36.46
CA ASP A 755 5.89 -10.07 36.85
C ASP A 755 4.54 -10.30 36.14
N ALA A 756 4.64 -10.89 34.96
CA ALA A 756 3.53 -11.16 34.07
C ALA A 756 3.61 -12.63 33.59
N SER A 757 2.49 -13.15 33.11
CA SER A 757 2.46 -14.52 32.59
C SER A 757 3.32 -14.64 31.33
N ASP A 758 3.86 -15.85 31.08
CA ASP A 758 4.58 -16.16 29.84
C ASP A 758 3.79 -15.78 28.59
N LYS A 759 2.45 -15.86 28.63
CA LYS A 759 1.58 -15.43 27.53
C LYS A 759 1.73 -13.93 27.22
N PHE A 760 1.79 -13.08 28.24
CA PHE A 760 1.97 -11.63 28.05
C PHE A 760 3.40 -11.29 27.61
N HIS A 761 4.38 -12.03 28.10
CA HIS A 761 5.76 -11.88 27.64
C HIS A 761 5.93 -12.31 26.19
N VAL A 762 5.26 -13.39 25.76
CA VAL A 762 5.22 -13.80 24.36
C VAL A 762 4.54 -12.73 23.50
N ILE A 763 3.39 -12.19 23.92
CA ILE A 763 2.73 -11.08 23.21
C ILE A 763 3.66 -9.88 23.07
N ALA A 764 4.37 -9.50 24.14
CA ALA A 764 5.33 -8.40 24.11
C ALA A 764 6.44 -8.64 23.07
N VAL A 765 7.04 -9.84 23.09
CA VAL A 765 8.10 -10.20 22.14
C VAL A 765 7.58 -10.27 20.73
N GLU A 766 6.46 -10.95 20.47
CA GLU A 766 5.83 -11.06 19.15
C GLU A 766 5.49 -9.68 18.60
N THR A 767 4.91 -8.80 19.41
CA THR A 767 4.52 -7.45 18.99
C THR A 767 5.74 -6.61 18.60
N ALA A 768 6.76 -6.59 19.45
CA ALA A 768 8.00 -5.86 19.14
C ALA A 768 8.69 -6.45 17.91
N CYS A 769 8.77 -7.77 17.80
CA CYS A 769 9.40 -8.43 16.65
C CYS A 769 8.64 -8.16 15.37
N ASP A 770 7.31 -8.27 15.36
CA ASP A 770 6.48 -8.03 14.17
C ASP A 770 6.60 -6.58 13.68
N VAL A 771 6.54 -5.59 14.59
CA VAL A 771 6.65 -4.18 14.22
C VAL A 771 8.05 -3.83 13.73
N LEU A 772 9.09 -4.28 14.43
CA LEU A 772 10.47 -4.05 14.02
C LEU A 772 10.79 -4.78 12.71
N HIS A 773 10.27 -6.00 12.53
CA HIS A 773 10.44 -6.80 11.31
C HIS A 773 9.73 -6.17 10.12
N GLU A 774 8.52 -5.65 10.31
CA GLU A 774 7.78 -4.92 9.29
C GLU A 774 8.58 -3.69 8.83
N GLN A 775 9.09 -2.88 9.75
CA GLN A 775 9.90 -1.70 9.43
C GLN A 775 11.25 -2.06 8.79
N ALA A 776 11.93 -3.08 9.31
CA ALA A 776 13.16 -3.60 8.73
C ALA A 776 12.94 -4.11 7.29
N SER A 777 11.82 -4.80 7.04
CA SER A 777 11.43 -5.28 5.71
C SER A 777 11.18 -4.14 4.73
N LEU A 778 10.78 -2.96 5.22
CA LEU A 778 10.64 -1.72 4.44
C LEU A 778 11.96 -0.97 4.25
N GLY A 779 13.05 -1.45 4.85
CA GLY A 779 14.40 -0.90 4.66
C GLY A 779 14.88 0.05 5.75
N ASN A 780 14.20 0.12 6.89
CA ASN A 780 14.65 0.90 8.03
C ASN A 780 15.78 0.15 8.79
N GLU A 781 17.02 0.49 8.47
CA GLU A 781 18.23 -0.13 9.05
C GLU A 781 18.29 0.01 10.58
N LYS A 782 17.85 1.14 11.13
CA LYS A 782 17.79 1.36 12.59
C LYS A 782 16.87 0.35 13.27
N THR A 783 15.70 0.08 12.69
CA THR A 783 14.78 -0.93 13.23
C THR A 783 15.26 -2.36 13.02
N ASP A 784 16.01 -2.64 11.95
CA ASP A 784 16.67 -3.94 11.74
C ASP A 784 17.75 -4.18 12.81
N GLU A 785 18.57 -3.16 13.12
CA GLU A 785 19.51 -3.22 14.23
C GLU A 785 18.82 -3.42 15.58
N LEU A 786 17.71 -2.71 15.84
CA LEU A 786 16.93 -2.86 17.06
C LEU A 786 16.33 -4.27 17.17
N LEU A 787 15.82 -4.83 16.07
CA LEU A 787 15.34 -6.21 16.01
C LEU A 787 16.45 -7.19 16.39
N VAL A 788 17.63 -7.05 15.77
CA VAL A 788 18.79 -7.90 16.04
C VAL A 788 19.22 -7.80 17.51
N ARG A 789 19.31 -6.59 18.06
CA ARG A 789 19.68 -6.38 19.48
C ARG A 789 18.63 -6.99 20.41
N PHE A 790 17.35 -6.78 20.11
CA PHE A 790 16.25 -7.30 20.91
C PHE A 790 16.23 -8.84 20.91
N ILE A 791 16.32 -9.48 19.73
CA ILE A 791 16.42 -10.94 19.62
C ILE A 791 17.65 -11.49 20.34
N ASN A 792 18.80 -10.83 20.23
CA ASN A 792 20.01 -11.23 20.94
C ASN A 792 19.87 -11.14 22.47
N SER A 793 19.11 -10.18 22.97
CA SER A 793 18.82 -10.05 24.41
C SER A 793 17.99 -11.24 24.92
N LEU A 794 17.20 -11.87 24.06
CA LEU A 794 16.31 -12.99 24.37
C LEU A 794 16.94 -14.37 24.09
N LYS A 795 18.21 -14.45 23.66
CA LYS A 795 18.85 -15.71 23.24
C LYS A 795 18.88 -16.82 24.30
N ASN A 796 18.87 -16.43 25.58
CA ASN A 796 18.94 -17.32 26.73
C ASN A 796 17.61 -17.38 27.49
N ASP A 797 16.52 -16.90 26.87
CA ASP A 797 15.21 -16.92 27.49
C ASP A 797 14.77 -18.35 27.80
N SER A 798 14.22 -18.59 28.99
CA SER A 798 13.78 -19.92 29.40
C SER A 798 12.45 -20.33 28.74
N ARG A 799 11.65 -19.36 28.27
CA ARG A 799 10.29 -19.56 27.75
C ARG A 799 10.33 -20.10 26.32
N GLU A 800 9.70 -21.25 26.11
CA GLU A 800 9.87 -22.02 24.86
C GLU A 800 9.42 -21.27 23.60
N LYS A 801 8.26 -20.60 23.66
CA LYS A 801 7.76 -19.78 22.53
C LYS A 801 8.69 -18.62 22.16
N ILE A 802 9.37 -18.03 23.15
CA ILE A 802 10.35 -16.97 22.88
C ILE A 802 11.60 -17.57 22.24
N LYS A 803 12.04 -18.77 22.64
CA LYS A 803 13.14 -19.48 21.95
C LYS A 803 12.79 -19.80 20.50
N GLU A 804 11.55 -20.21 20.22
CA GLU A 804 11.08 -20.45 18.85
C GLU A 804 11.13 -19.17 18.00
N LEU A 805 10.67 -18.04 18.54
CA LEU A 805 10.75 -16.73 17.89
C LEU A 805 12.21 -16.29 17.65
N VAL A 806 13.06 -16.47 18.65
CA VAL A 806 14.50 -16.20 18.53
C VAL A 806 15.11 -17.06 17.43
N LYS A 807 14.78 -18.35 17.39
CA LYS A 807 15.28 -19.29 16.36
C LYS A 807 14.83 -18.88 14.96
N PHE A 808 13.56 -18.49 14.79
CA PHE A 808 13.04 -17.96 13.53
C PHE A 808 13.88 -16.77 13.04
N HIS A 809 14.07 -15.76 13.88
CA HIS A 809 14.82 -14.55 13.48
C HIS A 809 16.33 -14.79 13.34
N GLN A 810 16.92 -15.73 14.08
CA GLN A 810 18.31 -16.14 13.87
C GLN A 810 18.52 -16.83 12.54
N LEU A 811 17.59 -17.71 12.15
CA LEU A 811 17.62 -18.39 10.87
C LEU A 811 17.39 -17.41 9.72
N GLU A 812 16.43 -16.50 9.88
CA GLU A 812 16.18 -15.41 8.94
C GLU A 812 17.41 -14.54 8.74
N LYS A 813 18.06 -14.09 9.82
CA LYS A 813 19.29 -13.31 9.75
C LYS A 813 20.39 -14.07 9.00
N ARG A 814 20.61 -15.35 9.33
CA ARG A 814 21.61 -16.17 8.63
C ARG A 814 21.30 -16.34 7.14
N MET A 815 20.02 -16.33 6.77
CA MET A 815 19.59 -16.37 5.36
C MET A 815 19.84 -15.03 4.63
N LEU A 816 19.86 -13.91 5.35
CA LEU A 816 20.20 -12.60 4.81
C LEU A 816 21.72 -12.39 4.71
N ASP A 817 22.48 -12.96 5.65
CA ASP A 817 23.94 -12.84 5.72
C ASP A 817 24.70 -13.87 4.84
N ILE A 818 24.03 -14.49 3.85
CA ILE A 818 24.62 -15.59 3.05
C ILE A 818 25.65 -15.16 2.02
N ASP A 819 25.70 -13.87 1.68
CA ASP A 819 26.47 -13.36 0.53
C ASP A 819 27.99 -13.54 0.70
N GLU A 820 28.47 -13.70 1.94
CA GLU A 820 29.88 -13.91 2.25
C GLU A 820 30.27 -15.40 2.42
N LEU A 821 29.32 -16.33 2.24
CA LEU A 821 29.51 -17.75 2.55
C LEU A 821 29.80 -18.62 1.32
N GLY A 822 30.54 -19.72 1.53
CA GLY A 822 30.77 -20.71 0.48
C GLY A 822 29.53 -21.60 0.25
N TRP A 823 29.39 -22.19 -0.94
CA TRP A 823 28.23 -23.05 -1.27
C TRP A 823 27.98 -24.18 -0.25
N ASN A 824 29.02 -24.76 0.34
CA ASN A 824 28.85 -25.81 1.35
C ASN A 824 28.14 -25.29 2.63
N GLU A 825 28.44 -24.06 3.04
CA GLU A 825 27.81 -23.41 4.19
C GLU A 825 26.39 -22.97 3.84
N ILE A 826 26.20 -22.41 2.63
CA ILE A 826 24.88 -22.06 2.09
C ILE A 826 23.98 -23.32 2.02
N ALA A 827 24.50 -24.44 1.54
CA ALA A 827 23.77 -25.70 1.47
C ALA A 827 23.37 -26.19 2.87
N ALA A 828 24.25 -26.05 3.87
CA ALA A 828 23.91 -26.39 5.26
C ALA A 828 22.81 -25.47 5.83
N ILE A 829 22.85 -24.17 5.53
CA ILE A 829 21.81 -23.19 5.89
C ILE A 829 20.49 -23.52 5.18
N LEU A 830 20.54 -23.90 3.90
CA LEU A 830 19.37 -24.35 3.15
C LEU A 830 18.79 -25.64 3.75
N ASP A 831 19.62 -26.60 4.16
CA ASP A 831 19.16 -27.83 4.81
C ASP A 831 18.49 -27.55 6.15
N GLU A 832 19.11 -26.72 6.99
CA GLU A 832 18.54 -26.28 8.26
C GLU A 832 17.23 -25.51 8.06
N THR A 833 17.21 -24.61 7.07
CA THR A 833 16.02 -23.81 6.75
C THR A 833 14.89 -24.68 6.23
N HIS A 834 15.20 -25.62 5.35
CA HIS A 834 14.21 -26.57 4.88
C HIS A 834 13.68 -27.41 6.04
N ALA A 835 14.54 -27.89 6.94
CA ALA A 835 14.12 -28.66 8.10
C ALA A 835 13.26 -27.83 9.07
N TYR A 836 13.58 -26.55 9.25
CA TYR A 836 12.77 -25.62 10.02
C TYR A 836 11.40 -25.43 9.36
N LEU A 837 11.38 -24.95 8.11
CA LEU A 837 10.14 -24.62 7.40
C LEU A 837 9.23 -25.83 7.14
N ALA A 838 9.79 -27.03 7.00
CA ALA A 838 9.02 -28.26 6.86
C ALA A 838 8.24 -28.64 8.13
N ASN A 839 8.64 -28.12 9.29
CA ASN A 839 8.00 -28.36 10.58
C ASN A 839 7.11 -27.18 11.03
N GLU A 840 6.93 -26.16 10.19
CA GLU A 840 6.24 -24.91 10.54
C GLU A 840 4.99 -24.69 9.67
N THR A 841 3.96 -24.07 10.26
CA THR A 841 2.80 -23.59 9.49
C THR A 841 3.16 -22.28 8.78
N LEU A 842 3.46 -22.40 7.48
CA LEU A 842 3.94 -21.29 6.67
C LEU A 842 2.88 -20.19 6.48
N SER A 843 3.31 -18.94 6.61
CA SER A 843 2.45 -17.76 6.70
C SER A 843 3.18 -16.51 6.17
N LYS A 844 2.58 -15.31 6.25
CA LYS A 844 3.15 -14.05 5.74
C LYS A 844 4.56 -13.78 6.28
N LYS A 845 4.83 -14.06 7.56
CA LYS A 845 6.16 -13.85 8.18
C LYS A 845 7.27 -14.66 7.49
N HIS A 846 6.93 -15.81 6.92
CA HIS A 846 7.87 -16.70 6.24
C HIS A 846 8.22 -16.26 4.82
N LEU A 847 7.56 -15.22 4.28
CA LEU A 847 7.83 -14.74 2.92
C LEU A 847 9.26 -14.20 2.78
N ARG A 848 9.78 -13.49 3.79
CA ARG A 848 11.16 -12.96 3.78
C ARG A 848 12.19 -14.10 3.78
N ILE A 849 11.98 -15.15 4.57
CA ILE A 849 12.81 -16.38 4.52
C ILE A 849 12.69 -17.08 3.17
N ALA A 850 11.48 -17.22 2.61
CA ALA A 850 11.27 -17.89 1.32
C ALA A 850 12.00 -17.18 0.17
N VAL A 851 12.02 -15.85 0.23
CA VAL A 851 12.77 -15.00 -0.70
C VAL A 851 14.27 -15.16 -0.49
N GLY A 852 14.75 -15.18 0.77
CA GLY A 852 16.14 -15.47 1.10
C GLY A 852 16.60 -16.87 0.68
N VAL A 853 15.72 -17.87 0.74
CA VAL A 853 15.99 -19.23 0.22
C VAL A 853 16.24 -19.19 -1.28
N VAL A 854 15.44 -18.46 -2.05
CA VAL A 854 15.63 -18.32 -3.50
C VAL A 854 16.96 -17.64 -3.82
N HIS A 855 17.32 -16.62 -3.04
CA HIS A 855 18.63 -15.98 -3.12
C HIS A 855 19.77 -16.97 -2.87
N ALA A 856 19.70 -17.72 -1.77
CA ALA A 856 20.65 -18.76 -1.42
C ALA A 856 20.79 -19.80 -2.52
N ILE A 857 19.69 -20.26 -3.11
CA ILE A 857 19.71 -21.19 -4.24
C ILE A 857 20.47 -20.57 -5.43
N ASN A 858 20.23 -19.29 -5.72
CA ASN A 858 20.90 -18.57 -6.81
C ASN A 858 22.39 -18.30 -6.60
N GLN A 859 22.93 -18.53 -5.39
CA GLN A 859 24.37 -18.47 -5.13
C GLN A 859 25.13 -19.64 -5.78
N SER A 860 24.46 -20.75 -6.12
CA SER A 860 25.07 -21.82 -6.91
C SER A 860 25.14 -21.43 -8.38
N ASP A 861 26.30 -21.60 -9.01
CA ASP A 861 26.46 -21.42 -10.45
C ASP A 861 26.01 -22.66 -11.27
N ILE A 862 25.77 -23.80 -10.61
CA ILE A 862 25.38 -25.06 -11.24
C ILE A 862 23.85 -25.12 -11.40
N PHE A 863 23.38 -25.15 -12.65
CA PHE A 863 21.95 -25.15 -12.97
C PHE A 863 21.22 -26.34 -12.35
N GLU A 864 21.79 -27.54 -12.43
CA GLU A 864 21.18 -28.77 -11.92
C GLU A 864 20.93 -28.67 -10.40
N VAL A 865 21.90 -28.10 -9.68
CA VAL A 865 21.80 -27.84 -8.23
C VAL A 865 20.71 -26.82 -7.94
N ARG A 866 20.63 -25.72 -8.71
CA ARG A 866 19.56 -24.72 -8.56
C ARG A 866 18.19 -25.32 -8.83
N ALA A 867 18.05 -26.06 -9.93
CA ALA A 867 16.80 -26.71 -10.31
C ALA A 867 16.34 -27.72 -9.25
N GLU A 868 17.26 -28.51 -8.69
CA GLU A 868 16.97 -29.41 -7.59
C GLU A 868 16.45 -28.67 -6.35
N GLN A 869 17.15 -27.61 -5.92
CA GLN A 869 16.71 -26.84 -4.75
C GLN A 869 15.42 -26.05 -5.00
N TYR A 870 15.20 -25.52 -6.20
CA TYR A 870 13.93 -24.90 -6.57
C TYR A 870 12.77 -25.90 -6.60
N GLN A 871 13.00 -27.13 -7.05
CA GLN A 871 11.99 -28.19 -6.91
C GLN A 871 11.73 -28.51 -5.43
N ARG A 872 12.80 -28.63 -4.62
CA ARG A 872 12.72 -28.96 -3.20
C ARG A 872 11.92 -27.91 -2.42
N PHE A 873 12.35 -26.66 -2.44
CA PHE A 873 11.67 -25.56 -1.75
C PHE A 873 10.38 -25.14 -2.43
N GLY A 874 10.30 -25.24 -3.76
CA GLY A 874 9.09 -24.98 -4.51
C GLY A 874 7.95 -25.89 -4.12
N LYS A 875 8.21 -27.20 -3.91
CA LYS A 875 7.22 -28.14 -3.37
C LYS A 875 6.80 -27.74 -1.95
N LEU A 876 7.77 -27.41 -1.10
CA LEU A 876 7.52 -26.97 0.27
C LEU A 876 6.63 -25.70 0.32
N PHE A 877 6.92 -24.68 -0.48
CA PHE A 877 6.11 -23.45 -0.55
C PHE A 877 4.78 -23.65 -1.26
N THR A 878 4.70 -24.52 -2.26
CA THR A 878 3.44 -24.85 -2.94
C THR A 878 2.49 -25.60 -2.01
N ALA A 879 3.02 -26.37 -1.06
CA ALA A 879 2.24 -27.00 0.00
C ALA A 879 1.78 -26.01 1.08
N SER A 880 2.30 -24.78 1.09
CA SER A 880 1.79 -23.73 1.98
C SER A 880 0.36 -23.40 1.64
N GLU A 881 -0.44 -23.24 2.69
CA GLU A 881 -1.79 -22.74 2.59
C GLU A 881 -1.88 -21.20 2.54
N PHE A 882 -0.75 -20.50 2.52
CA PHE A 882 -0.70 -19.06 2.30
C PHE A 882 -0.55 -18.76 0.81
N LYS A 883 -1.64 -18.31 0.17
CA LYS A 883 -1.74 -18.12 -1.29
C LYS A 883 -0.55 -17.41 -1.95
N GLN A 884 0.07 -16.42 -1.29
CA GLN A 884 1.25 -15.75 -1.83
C GLN A 884 2.47 -16.69 -1.88
N LEU A 885 2.74 -17.44 -0.80
CA LEU A 885 3.78 -18.48 -0.79
C LEU A 885 3.43 -19.64 -1.73
N THR A 886 2.17 -20.03 -1.83
CA THR A 886 1.72 -21.04 -2.79
C THR A 886 2.03 -20.60 -4.23
N ASN A 887 1.71 -19.36 -4.58
CA ASN A 887 1.98 -18.81 -5.90
C ASN A 887 3.48 -18.64 -6.14
N TYR A 888 4.22 -18.20 -5.11
CA TYR A 888 5.68 -18.10 -5.16
C TYR A 888 6.33 -19.47 -5.37
N GLY A 889 5.88 -20.48 -4.64
CA GLY A 889 6.25 -21.90 -4.79
C GLY A 889 6.01 -22.41 -6.21
N LYS A 890 4.80 -22.19 -6.75
CA LYS A 890 4.47 -22.53 -8.15
C LYS A 890 5.40 -21.81 -9.13
N SER A 891 5.73 -20.56 -8.87
CA SER A 891 6.61 -19.76 -9.72
C SER A 891 8.03 -20.31 -9.75
N ILE A 892 8.58 -20.69 -8.58
CA ILE A 892 9.93 -21.28 -8.52
C ILE A 892 9.96 -22.73 -9.01
N ILE A 893 8.88 -23.52 -8.87
CA ILE A 893 8.76 -24.83 -9.55
C ILE A 893 8.74 -24.65 -11.07
N LYS A 894 8.01 -23.65 -11.56
CA LYS A 894 7.99 -23.30 -13.00
C LYS A 894 9.39 -22.88 -13.46
N ALA A 895 10.11 -22.08 -12.67
CA ALA A 895 11.51 -21.72 -12.91
C ALA A 895 12.44 -22.96 -12.92
N ALA A 896 12.19 -23.94 -12.04
CA ALA A 896 12.94 -25.19 -11.99
C ALA A 896 12.67 -26.14 -13.16
N SER A 897 11.47 -26.04 -13.76
CA SER A 897 11.02 -26.88 -14.88
C SER A 897 11.34 -26.24 -16.24
N SER A 898 11.65 -24.95 -16.24
CA SER A 898 12.14 -24.23 -17.40
C SER A 898 13.62 -24.57 -17.58
N GLY A 899 13.94 -25.54 -18.43
CA GLY A 899 15.23 -25.55 -19.12
C GLY A 899 15.45 -24.18 -19.79
N PRO A 900 16.69 -23.77 -20.09
CA PRO A 900 17.12 -22.37 -20.12
C PRO A 900 16.15 -21.47 -20.89
N GLY A 901 15.20 -20.83 -20.18
CA GLY A 901 14.41 -19.72 -20.72
C GLY A 901 15.34 -18.54 -21.07
N ALA A 902 16.50 -18.49 -20.41
CA ALA A 902 17.65 -17.71 -20.85
C ALA A 902 18.03 -18.00 -22.31
N SER A 903 18.07 -19.26 -22.76
CA SER A 903 18.42 -19.64 -24.14
C SER A 903 17.36 -19.28 -25.17
N GLU A 904 16.08 -19.21 -24.81
CA GLU A 904 15.01 -18.78 -25.72
C GLU A 904 14.89 -17.26 -25.82
N LEU A 905 15.37 -16.54 -24.81
CA LEU A 905 15.46 -15.08 -24.81
C LEU A 905 16.75 -14.59 -25.47
N ILE A 906 17.85 -15.33 -25.32
CA ILE A 906 19.13 -14.99 -25.95
C ILE A 906 18.96 -14.84 -27.47
N GLY A 907 19.41 -13.70 -27.99
CA GLY A 907 19.31 -13.31 -29.40
C GLY A 907 18.00 -12.62 -29.80
N LYS A 908 16.97 -12.59 -28.92
CA LYS A 908 15.77 -11.79 -29.15
C LYS A 908 16.04 -10.32 -28.89
N ASP A 909 15.36 -9.47 -29.63
CA ASP A 909 15.39 -8.02 -29.44
C ASP A 909 14.62 -7.65 -28.17
N MET A 910 15.22 -6.75 -27.37
CA MET A 910 14.57 -6.15 -26.22
C MET A 910 14.09 -4.74 -26.53
N GLU A 911 12.84 -4.45 -26.17
CA GLU A 911 12.24 -3.13 -26.20
C GLU A 911 11.61 -2.82 -24.85
N ILE A 912 11.97 -1.66 -24.30
CA ILE A 912 11.42 -1.17 -23.04
C ILE A 912 10.67 0.12 -23.33
N SER A 913 9.46 0.23 -22.80
CA SER A 913 8.68 1.46 -22.81
C SER A 913 7.91 1.54 -21.50
N GLY A 914 7.65 2.76 -21.03
CA GLY A 914 6.92 2.97 -19.80
C GLY A 914 7.39 4.21 -19.06
N LEU A 915 6.59 4.57 -18.05
CA LEU A 915 6.89 5.65 -17.13
C LEU A 915 8.04 5.26 -16.19
N THR A 916 8.93 6.20 -15.93
CA THR A 916 10.06 6.06 -15.01
C THR A 916 9.73 6.61 -13.61
N ASP A 917 10.57 6.29 -12.63
CA ASP A 917 10.57 6.86 -11.28
C ASP A 917 10.78 8.38 -11.25
N PHE A 918 11.22 8.98 -12.35
CA PHE A 918 11.34 10.42 -12.54
C PHE A 918 10.13 11.05 -13.24
N GLY A 919 9.04 10.28 -13.45
CA GLY A 919 7.80 10.75 -14.06
C GLY A 919 7.88 10.99 -15.57
N GLN A 920 8.93 10.52 -16.24
CA GLN A 920 9.14 10.65 -17.68
C GLN A 920 9.05 9.29 -18.38
N LEU A 921 8.75 9.26 -19.69
CA LEU A 921 8.85 8.02 -20.48
C LEU A 921 10.32 7.67 -20.74
N ILE A 922 10.68 6.40 -20.60
CA ILE A 922 12.03 5.93 -20.90
C ILE A 922 12.33 6.06 -22.41
N ASP A 923 13.42 6.76 -22.77
CA ASP A 923 13.93 6.77 -24.14
C ASP A 923 14.84 5.56 -24.38
N TRP A 924 14.22 4.44 -24.73
CA TRP A 924 14.95 3.20 -25.00
C TRP A 924 15.91 3.29 -26.20
N LYS A 925 15.72 4.26 -27.11
CA LYS A 925 16.62 4.44 -28.26
C LYS A 925 17.99 4.95 -27.81
N ALA A 926 18.06 5.76 -26.76
CA ALA A 926 19.31 6.26 -26.19
C ALA A 926 20.24 5.15 -25.64
N TYR A 927 19.69 3.95 -25.42
CA TYR A 927 20.44 2.79 -24.95
C TYR A 927 20.97 1.90 -26.09
N ARG A 928 20.61 2.18 -27.36
CA ARG A 928 21.18 1.48 -28.52
C ARG A 928 22.65 1.85 -28.68
N GLY A 929 23.49 0.89 -29.04
CA GLY A 929 24.95 1.05 -29.09
C GLY A 929 25.65 0.79 -27.75
N LYS A 930 24.90 0.65 -26.64
CA LYS A 930 25.44 0.30 -25.32
C LYS A 930 25.16 -1.14 -24.95
N VAL A 931 26.01 -1.70 -24.10
CA VAL A 931 25.67 -2.91 -23.34
C VAL A 931 24.79 -2.49 -22.17
N VAL A 932 23.60 -3.07 -22.01
CA VAL A 932 22.66 -2.66 -20.95
C VAL A 932 22.38 -3.82 -20.03
N LEU A 933 22.51 -3.63 -18.71
CA LEU A 933 22.00 -4.56 -17.72
C LEU A 933 20.56 -4.18 -17.37
N ILE A 934 19.62 -5.09 -17.61
CA ILE A 934 18.25 -4.96 -17.13
C ILE A 934 18.11 -5.65 -15.79
N ASP A 935 17.58 -4.98 -14.79
CA ASP A 935 17.35 -5.54 -13.45
C ASP A 935 15.86 -5.54 -13.10
N PHE A 936 15.23 -6.71 -13.07
CA PHE A 936 13.86 -6.86 -12.59
C PHE A 936 13.87 -7.03 -11.08
N TRP A 937 13.28 -6.07 -10.36
CA TRP A 937 13.35 -5.99 -8.91
C TRP A 937 12.10 -5.39 -8.26
N ALA A 938 12.07 -5.36 -6.92
CA ALA A 938 11.05 -4.67 -6.13
C ALA A 938 11.61 -4.30 -4.74
N THR A 939 11.06 -3.29 -4.08
CA THR A 939 11.55 -2.86 -2.75
C THR A 939 11.33 -3.91 -1.66
N TRP A 940 10.25 -4.68 -1.74
CA TRP A 940 10.00 -5.82 -0.85
C TRP A 940 10.90 -7.04 -1.14
N CYS A 941 11.69 -7.03 -2.22
CA CYS A 941 12.60 -8.11 -2.58
C CYS A 941 13.98 -7.91 -1.92
N GLY A 942 14.19 -8.51 -0.74
CA GLY A 942 15.48 -8.46 -0.03
C GLY A 942 16.71 -8.84 -0.86
N PRO A 943 16.70 -9.94 -1.63
CA PRO A 943 17.80 -10.37 -2.51
C PRO A 943 18.10 -9.38 -3.63
N CYS A 944 17.06 -8.75 -4.17
CA CYS A 944 17.24 -7.69 -5.13
C CYS A 944 18.00 -6.52 -4.49
N ARG A 945 17.62 -6.15 -3.26
CA ARG A 945 18.33 -5.12 -2.49
C ARG A 945 19.77 -5.51 -2.16
N ALA A 946 20.02 -6.78 -1.87
CA ALA A 946 21.37 -7.29 -1.63
C ALA A 946 22.26 -7.24 -2.90
N GLU A 947 21.66 -7.34 -4.09
CA GLU A 947 22.39 -7.17 -5.35
C GLU A 947 22.62 -5.71 -5.74
N ILE A 948 21.87 -4.74 -5.19
CA ILE A 948 22.04 -3.31 -5.50
C ILE A 948 23.50 -2.85 -5.32
N PRO A 949 24.20 -3.14 -4.19
CA PRO A 949 25.62 -2.84 -4.05
C PRO A 949 26.50 -3.44 -5.15
N ASN A 950 26.24 -4.68 -5.57
CA ASN A 950 27.00 -5.36 -6.63
C ASN A 950 26.74 -4.72 -8.00
N ILE A 951 25.49 -4.35 -8.28
CA ILE A 951 25.12 -3.62 -9.50
C ILE A 951 25.75 -2.23 -9.49
N LYS A 952 25.74 -1.51 -8.35
CA LYS A 952 26.46 -0.24 -8.17
C LYS A 952 27.95 -0.41 -8.42
N ALA A 953 28.55 -1.52 -7.99
CA ALA A 953 29.96 -1.79 -8.20
C ALA A 953 30.29 -1.95 -9.69
N ILE A 954 29.56 -2.78 -10.44
CA ILE A 954 29.82 -2.95 -11.88
C ILE A 954 29.47 -1.69 -12.69
N HIS A 955 28.40 -0.99 -12.29
CA HIS A 955 27.95 0.26 -12.91
C HIS A 955 28.97 1.38 -12.73
N LYS A 956 29.67 1.40 -11.59
CA LYS A 956 30.81 2.28 -11.33
C LYS A 956 32.11 1.82 -12.01
N GLU A 957 32.31 0.51 -12.19
CA GLU A 957 33.54 -0.05 -12.80
C GLU A 957 33.57 0.15 -14.33
N LEU A 958 32.40 0.12 -14.98
CA LEU A 958 32.26 0.14 -16.44
C LEU A 958 31.77 1.51 -16.92
N ALA A 959 32.44 2.06 -17.94
CA ALA A 959 32.13 3.39 -18.46
C ALA A 959 30.70 3.49 -19.06
N ARG A 960 29.99 4.58 -18.72
CA ARG A 960 28.55 4.76 -19.05
C ARG A 960 28.22 5.01 -20.51
N ASP A 961 29.21 5.47 -21.26
CA ASP A 961 29.11 5.67 -22.70
C ASP A 961 28.87 4.35 -23.41
N VAL A 962 29.42 3.26 -22.88
CA VAL A 962 29.32 1.90 -23.44
C VAL A 962 28.51 0.93 -22.59
N PHE A 963 28.25 1.21 -21.31
CA PHE A 963 27.49 0.36 -20.40
C PHE A 963 26.39 1.12 -19.63
N ASP A 964 25.18 0.59 -19.48
CA ASP A 964 24.17 1.19 -18.59
C ASP A 964 23.33 0.15 -17.84
N VAL A 965 22.58 0.58 -16.82
CA VAL A 965 21.61 -0.22 -16.10
C VAL A 965 20.22 0.39 -16.29
N VAL A 966 19.21 -0.44 -16.54
CA VAL A 966 17.80 -0.03 -16.48
C VAL A 966 17.08 -1.03 -15.61
N ALA A 967 16.48 -0.54 -14.53
CA ALA A 967 15.75 -1.37 -13.60
C ALA A 967 14.25 -1.36 -13.91
N ILE A 968 13.59 -2.50 -13.77
CA ILE A 968 12.14 -2.67 -13.92
C ILE A 968 11.59 -2.98 -12.53
N ASN A 969 10.98 -1.98 -11.90
CA ASN A 969 10.48 -2.09 -10.54
C ASN A 969 9.03 -2.62 -10.54
N LEU A 970 8.80 -3.72 -9.83
CA LEU A 970 7.53 -4.44 -9.75
C LEU A 970 6.79 -4.21 -8.43
N ASP A 971 7.02 -3.07 -7.76
CA ASP A 971 6.21 -2.66 -6.63
C ASP A 971 4.77 -2.36 -7.08
N ARG A 972 3.81 -2.80 -6.25
CA ARG A 972 2.38 -2.57 -6.52
C ARG A 972 1.95 -1.13 -6.22
N GLU A 973 2.61 -0.52 -5.25
CA GLU A 973 2.36 0.83 -4.77
C GLU A 973 3.60 1.67 -5.07
N GLN A 974 3.44 2.76 -5.83
CA GLN A 974 4.56 3.59 -6.27
C GLN A 974 5.26 4.29 -5.09
N ASP A 975 4.51 4.57 -4.02
CA ASP A 975 5.03 5.20 -2.81
C ASP A 975 6.11 4.35 -2.13
N ALA A 976 6.03 3.01 -2.23
CA ALA A 976 7.03 2.11 -1.66
C ALA A 976 8.41 2.30 -2.31
N LEU A 977 8.44 2.43 -3.65
CA LEU A 977 9.66 2.74 -4.38
C LEU A 977 10.17 4.14 -4.04
N ALA A 978 9.29 5.15 -4.02
CA ALA A 978 9.68 6.52 -3.70
C ALA A 978 10.32 6.63 -2.30
N MET A 979 9.74 5.97 -1.30
CA MET A 979 10.29 5.90 0.05
C MET A 979 11.63 5.16 0.08
N PHE A 980 11.74 4.03 -0.63
CA PHE A 980 13.00 3.30 -0.68
C PHE A 980 14.12 4.11 -1.35
N LEU A 981 13.85 4.80 -2.45
CA LEU A 981 14.84 5.62 -3.18
C LEU A 981 15.29 6.84 -2.36
N LYS A 982 14.49 7.30 -1.40
CA LYS A 982 14.88 8.35 -0.45
C LYS A 982 16.09 7.91 0.39
N ASP A 983 16.04 6.69 0.91
CA ASP A 983 17.07 6.14 1.81
C ASP A 983 18.15 5.37 1.04
N ASN A 984 17.80 4.82 -0.13
CA ASN A 984 18.64 3.97 -0.96
C ASN A 984 18.69 4.47 -2.41
N PRO A 985 19.34 5.61 -2.65
CA PRO A 985 19.39 6.18 -3.97
C PRO A 985 20.08 5.28 -5.00
N LEU A 986 19.49 5.15 -6.19
CA LEU A 986 20.01 4.33 -7.30
C LEU A 986 20.45 5.23 -8.48
N PRO A 987 21.68 5.07 -9.01
CA PRO A 987 22.23 5.93 -10.06
C PRO A 987 21.78 5.53 -11.49
N TRP A 988 20.71 4.74 -11.61
CA TRP A 988 20.14 4.27 -12.87
C TRP A 988 18.62 4.44 -12.89
N THR A 989 18.04 4.37 -14.08
CA THR A 989 16.60 4.58 -14.31
C THR A 989 15.77 3.40 -13.81
N ASN A 990 14.64 3.65 -13.14
CA ASN A 990 13.63 2.62 -12.84
C ASN A 990 12.37 2.84 -13.68
N VAL A 991 11.93 1.84 -14.43
CA VAL A 991 10.58 1.80 -15.02
C VAL A 991 9.60 1.31 -13.95
N ILE A 992 8.45 1.96 -13.81
CA ILE A 992 7.53 1.77 -12.68
C ILE A 992 6.08 1.44 -13.10
N GLY A 993 5.29 1.00 -12.12
CA GLY A 993 3.84 0.88 -12.22
C GLY A 993 3.35 -0.18 -13.22
N LYS A 994 2.22 0.10 -13.88
CA LYS A 994 1.58 -0.83 -14.82
C LYS A 994 2.48 -1.16 -16.01
N ASP A 995 3.34 -0.24 -16.42
CA ASP A 995 4.22 -0.46 -17.57
C ASP A 995 5.38 -1.40 -17.21
N ALA A 996 5.96 -1.27 -16.01
CA ALA A 996 6.94 -2.24 -15.51
C ALA A 996 6.37 -3.66 -15.44
N THR A 997 5.11 -3.80 -15.00
CA THR A 997 4.41 -5.10 -14.96
C THR A 997 4.27 -5.71 -16.36
N LYS A 998 3.87 -4.91 -17.37
CA LYS A 998 3.78 -5.38 -18.76
C LYS A 998 5.13 -5.80 -19.32
N VAL A 999 6.21 -5.07 -19.01
CA VAL A 999 7.57 -5.45 -19.44
C VAL A 999 7.94 -6.81 -18.85
N ALA A 1000 7.69 -7.04 -17.56
CA ALA A 1000 7.94 -8.34 -16.93
C ALA A 1000 7.11 -9.48 -17.54
N GLU A 1001 5.84 -9.23 -17.90
CA GLU A 1001 4.98 -10.21 -18.58
C GLU A 1001 5.48 -10.56 -19.99
N ASN A 1002 5.87 -9.55 -20.78
CA ASN A 1002 6.37 -9.72 -22.15
C ASN A 1002 7.62 -10.61 -22.21
N TYR A 1003 8.48 -10.54 -21.19
CA TYR A 1003 9.70 -11.33 -21.08
C TYR A 1003 9.54 -12.56 -20.16
N ASN A 1004 8.30 -12.91 -19.77
CA ASN A 1004 7.95 -14.06 -18.93
C ASN A 1004 8.80 -14.16 -17.64
N ILE A 1005 8.99 -13.03 -16.97
CA ILE A 1005 9.70 -12.93 -15.70
C ILE A 1005 8.83 -13.57 -14.61
N THR A 1006 9.38 -14.59 -13.96
CA THR A 1006 8.66 -15.42 -12.98
C THR A 1006 9.33 -15.43 -11.60
N ALA A 1007 10.51 -14.82 -11.46
CA ALA A 1007 11.23 -14.71 -10.19
C ALA A 1007 12.01 -13.39 -10.14
N LEU A 1008 12.24 -12.88 -8.93
CA LEU A 1008 13.12 -11.73 -8.67
C LEU A 1008 14.23 -12.15 -7.68
N PRO A 1009 15.44 -11.59 -7.80
CA PRO A 1009 15.89 -10.76 -8.93
C PRO A 1009 16.01 -11.60 -10.21
N THR A 1010 15.72 -11.00 -11.35
CA THR A 1010 16.11 -11.53 -12.66
C THR A 1010 16.79 -10.40 -13.40
N MET A 1011 17.96 -10.69 -13.97
CA MET A 1011 18.75 -9.72 -14.70
C MET A 1011 19.02 -10.19 -16.12
N MET A 1012 19.18 -9.26 -17.05
CA MET A 1012 19.53 -9.55 -18.45
C MET A 1012 20.65 -8.64 -18.93
N ALA A 1013 21.66 -9.22 -19.57
CA ALA A 1013 22.66 -8.46 -20.30
C ALA A 1013 22.18 -8.28 -21.74
N ILE A 1014 22.04 -7.04 -22.19
CA ILE A 1014 21.60 -6.65 -23.53
C ILE A 1014 22.82 -6.12 -24.29
N GLY A 1015 22.97 -6.55 -25.54
CA GLY A 1015 24.02 -6.10 -26.43
C GLY A 1015 23.72 -4.74 -27.07
N PRO A 1016 24.73 -4.12 -27.69
CA PRO A 1016 24.60 -2.83 -28.37
C PRO A 1016 23.60 -2.83 -29.53
N ASP A 1017 23.35 -4.00 -30.12
CA ASP A 1017 22.34 -4.22 -31.15
C ASP A 1017 20.91 -4.32 -30.59
N GLY A 1018 20.75 -4.26 -29.25
CA GLY A 1018 19.47 -4.40 -28.56
C GLY A 1018 19.07 -5.85 -28.29
N LYS A 1019 19.95 -6.84 -28.53
CA LYS A 1019 19.64 -8.26 -28.32
C LYS A 1019 20.02 -8.74 -26.92
N ILE A 1020 19.23 -9.64 -26.36
CA ILE A 1020 19.55 -10.28 -25.08
C ILE A 1020 20.76 -11.22 -25.28
N LEU A 1021 21.85 -10.99 -24.54
CA LEU A 1021 23.09 -11.77 -24.60
C LEU A 1021 23.16 -12.84 -23.51
N ALA A 1022 22.61 -12.56 -22.33
CA ALA A 1022 22.54 -13.48 -21.22
C ALA A 1022 21.42 -13.09 -20.25
N VAL A 1023 20.93 -14.07 -19.49
CA VAL A 1023 19.96 -13.90 -18.40
C VAL A 1023 20.53 -14.57 -17.16
N GLY A 1024 20.40 -13.93 -16.01
CA GLY A 1024 20.95 -14.40 -14.74
C GLY A 1024 20.15 -13.87 -13.55
N HIS A 1025 20.56 -14.23 -12.34
CA HIS A 1025 19.93 -13.75 -11.09
C HIS A 1025 20.90 -12.93 -10.23
N ARG A 1026 22.15 -12.81 -10.66
CA ARG A 1026 23.19 -12.01 -10.04
C ARG A 1026 23.98 -11.31 -11.12
N VAL A 1027 24.46 -10.11 -10.81
CA VAL A 1027 25.26 -9.34 -11.76
C VAL A 1027 26.61 -9.98 -12.02
N GLU A 1028 27.19 -10.65 -11.01
CA GLU A 1028 28.47 -11.34 -11.13
C GLU A 1028 28.44 -12.46 -12.17
N ALA A 1029 27.32 -13.19 -12.27
CA ALA A 1029 27.14 -14.24 -13.28
C ALA A 1029 27.06 -13.66 -14.72
N LEU A 1030 26.60 -12.41 -14.86
CA LEU A 1030 26.49 -11.73 -16.14
C LEU A 1030 27.74 -10.95 -16.52
N LYS A 1031 28.58 -10.60 -15.53
CA LYS A 1031 29.80 -9.80 -15.70
C LYS A 1031 30.73 -10.31 -16.82
N PRO A 1032 31.01 -11.62 -16.97
CA PRO A 1032 31.84 -12.10 -18.09
C PRO A 1032 31.23 -11.81 -19.47
N THR A 1033 29.91 -11.94 -19.61
CA THR A 1033 29.19 -11.66 -20.86
C THR A 1033 29.17 -10.16 -21.14
N ILE A 1034 28.92 -9.35 -20.12
CA ILE A 1034 28.97 -7.87 -20.21
C ILE A 1034 30.36 -7.42 -20.67
N ILE A 1035 31.43 -7.88 -19.99
CA ILE A 1035 32.81 -7.54 -20.35
C ILE A 1035 33.15 -8.00 -21.78
N LYS A 1036 32.70 -9.19 -22.18
CA LYS A 1036 32.92 -9.70 -23.54
C LYS A 1036 32.21 -8.83 -24.59
N ALA A 1037 30.97 -8.42 -24.31
CA ALA A 1037 30.20 -7.55 -25.19
C ALA A 1037 30.85 -6.17 -25.32
N LEU A 1038 31.31 -5.61 -24.20
CA LEU A 1038 32.03 -4.34 -24.18
C LEU A 1038 33.34 -4.39 -24.97
N LYS A 1039 34.11 -5.48 -24.86
CA LYS A 1039 35.33 -5.68 -25.66
C LYS A 1039 35.08 -5.85 -27.16
N ALA A 1040 33.85 -6.19 -27.55
CA ALA A 1040 33.44 -6.34 -28.94
C ALA A 1040 32.90 -5.04 -29.54
N LEU A 1041 32.77 -3.97 -28.73
CA LEU A 1041 32.47 -2.65 -29.23
C LEU A 1041 33.69 -2.08 -29.99
N PRO A 1042 33.46 -1.36 -31.10
CA PRO A 1042 34.50 -0.84 -31.97
C PRO A 1042 35.36 0.26 -31.34
#